data_AF-A0A8E9XI64-F1
#
_entry.id   AF-A0A8E9XI64-F1
#
_cell.length_a   1.000
_cell.length_b   1.000
_cell.length_c   1.000
_cell.angle_alpha   90.00
_cell.angle_beta   90.00
_cell.angle_gamma   90.00
#
_symmetry.space_group_name_H-M   'P 1'
#
loop_
_entity.id
_entity.type
_entity.pdbx_description
1 polymer ?
#
loop_
_entity_poly.entity_id
_entity_poly.type
_entity_poly.pdbx_seq_one_letter_code
_entity_poly.pdbx_strand_id
1 'polypeptide(L)'
;MNKIYKLKFSKLANCLIAVPEFCTGVQNKKPVRMSLLIMSLMISFNIANASTVSSLIDYQVFRDFAENKGIFKPGTENITIYKKDGSVAGILNKAPMPDFKSVDRSGVATLVNPQYVVSVKHNGGYQNVVFGNSGNNPDANNYNYKLVDRNNHNRLDFHAPRLNKIVTEVASSSITEQGAKQGAYADKKRYPVFYRIGSGTQRIKDPNNKLTWLSGAYNYLTGGTVGSPSSYQNGEMITSRTGDTFSAAQGPLASYGEAGDSGSPLFGYDSTLNKWVLVGVLTAGNGAGCCGNNWAVIPTEWLENTINSDKDQDIIYKKDKGEMIWSYNKDTGTGSLKQDSVIYDMHGKKGTSDLNAGKDLIFTGDAGEIVLDNSVNQGAGSLTFNSDFKVSTKNDSTWIGSGIILNKDVNVLWQVNGEKGDALHKIGEGTLHVKSTGKNEGDLRVGDGTVILDQQKDDNGNVQAFNKVTITSGRPTVVLGDAEQIDANNIYFGFRGGRLDLNGNSISLSRIKAADNGAMIVNHNADTAAKVTLTGNGINNTNTDQAYLGFFGEKDNSLTNGELNIHYNPPSDKGFLALTGGSNVNGSLNIDNGNVLISGAPVLHAGNTYLDDWTPSDFVFSNINVGDGKGLQIGQYASVAADINAGENSHLLIGYNRGNESWENTRKCTVNDNSGVTNCSQPTLSDKELANLPYSTLTGDIHLDKNAALTLGKALYTGAVKAATDSTFSMASNSKWVMSSGSTTGTLKMAPGASIVLSDSTQNNVLNVMGDLEGEGEFELNTRLAEKSGDSIVVHGLASGSYTLKVKDNGGDPVQDGRMQALMSFNNPQQDFSLVNVALAGGYADIGTYRYRLTRQENDYMLYNPVIPWRPLEPAKPNPDTPETNPDTPETNPDTPETNPDTPETNPDTPETNPDTPETNPDTPETNPDTPETNPDTPELPAPEVMPDNSQANWISKGSNTAISNFTSHFNLLNQQAENTERHLTNLIPDEGGLWVSYNAVDLHYGNSSYRGYRQKMINQSLGIDRQIEVFDGTLQWGGVLSTTVSHGNFDEGARANDSMTGVNLYGKWTLNNGGWIYGYSGIHYSDYKLKDQKTVERNGQYNYIAGFGAGYDWEGPGKVKLKPEIGMTFYGLPSGSYNLGDNIRVKEKSSQIVQYRTGVKLSKDIEFSDINASPFARISHKVNANSGKNIVINGNQLDAHLTHTQTELRLGSEFKIGDSVKLGFDGGYTSGGGLKDSKDINLSFKYHF
;
A
#
# COMPACT_ATOMS: atom_id res chain seq x y z
N MET A 1 -33.46 -8.16 -23.79
CA MET A 1 -33.87 -9.42 -23.13
C MET A 1 -32.87 -10.50 -23.45
N ASN A 2 -32.26 -11.15 -22.46
CA ASN A 2 -32.20 -12.62 -22.31
C ASN A 2 -31.47 -12.98 -21.01
N LYS A 3 -31.57 -14.25 -20.58
CA LYS A 3 -31.41 -14.65 -19.17
C LYS A 3 -30.04 -15.26 -18.88
N ILE A 4 -29.59 -15.10 -17.64
CA ILE A 4 -28.33 -15.64 -17.13
C ILE A 4 -28.49 -17.14 -16.84
N TYR A 5 -27.57 -17.95 -17.38
CA TYR A 5 -27.42 -19.38 -17.11
C TYR A 5 -25.94 -19.70 -16.92
N LYS A 6 -25.62 -20.63 -16.02
CA LYS A 6 -24.26 -21.15 -15.83
C LYS A 6 -24.21 -22.63 -16.17
N LEU A 7 -23.20 -23.06 -16.92
CA LEU A 7 -22.93 -24.47 -17.17
C LEU A 7 -22.40 -25.14 -15.88
N LYS A 8 -22.96 -26.29 -15.51
CA LYS A 8 -22.45 -27.14 -14.42
C LYS A 8 -22.37 -28.59 -14.90
N PHE A 9 -21.34 -29.31 -14.46
CA PHE A 9 -21.12 -30.71 -14.84
C PHE A 9 -22.01 -31.63 -13.99
N SER A 10 -22.86 -32.43 -14.65
CA SER A 10 -23.73 -33.39 -14.00
C SER A 10 -23.08 -34.77 -13.95
N LYS A 11 -22.65 -35.22 -12.78
CA LYS A 11 -22.17 -36.61 -12.58
C LYS A 11 -23.21 -37.70 -12.90
N LEU A 12 -24.50 -37.33 -13.03
CA LEU A 12 -25.59 -38.25 -13.37
C LEU A 12 -25.89 -38.34 -14.88
N ALA A 13 -25.41 -37.37 -15.67
CA ALA A 13 -25.52 -37.35 -17.14
C ALA A 13 -24.16 -37.35 -17.87
N ASN A 14 -23.07 -37.26 -17.10
CA ASN A 14 -21.67 -37.18 -17.54
C ASN A 14 -21.36 -36.06 -18.56
N CYS A 15 -22.07 -34.93 -18.46
CA CYS A 15 -21.93 -33.78 -19.35
C CYS A 15 -22.17 -32.43 -18.65
N LEU A 16 -21.84 -31.32 -19.34
CA LEU A 16 -22.19 -29.97 -18.92
C LEU A 16 -23.65 -29.65 -19.28
N ILE A 17 -24.43 -29.15 -18.32
CA ILE A 17 -25.81 -28.69 -18.52
C ILE A 17 -25.99 -27.27 -18.02
N ALA A 18 -26.82 -26.47 -18.72
CA ALA A 18 -27.08 -25.08 -18.37
C ALA A 18 -28.17 -24.97 -17.30
N VAL A 19 -27.89 -24.26 -16.20
CA VAL A 19 -28.84 -24.04 -15.10
C VAL A 19 -28.94 -22.55 -14.74
N PRO A 20 -30.15 -22.04 -14.42
CA PRO A 20 -30.33 -20.65 -13.98
C PRO A 20 -29.81 -20.47 -12.54
N GLU A 21 -29.37 -19.27 -12.19
CA GLU A 21 -28.58 -19.06 -10.96
C GLU A 21 -29.38 -19.09 -9.64
N PHE A 22 -30.71 -18.98 -9.68
CA PHE A 22 -31.54 -18.86 -8.47
C PHE A 22 -32.51 -20.05 -8.29
N CYS A 23 -32.01 -21.14 -7.68
CA CYS A 23 -32.83 -22.23 -7.14
C CYS A 23 -32.06 -23.04 -6.08
N THR A 24 -32.65 -23.27 -4.90
CA THR A 24 -32.04 -24.02 -3.79
C THR A 24 -33.05 -24.94 -3.09
N GLY A 25 -32.71 -26.23 -2.95
CA GLY A 25 -33.54 -27.24 -2.27
C GLY A 25 -34.65 -27.84 -3.16
N VAL A 26 -35.29 -28.97 -2.82
CA VAL A 26 -35.10 -29.96 -1.74
C VAL A 26 -35.56 -31.32 -2.28
N GLN A 27 -34.98 -32.45 -1.85
CA GLN A 27 -35.64 -33.77 -1.95
C GLN A 27 -35.52 -34.59 -0.65
N ASN A 28 -36.40 -35.58 -0.51
CA ASN A 28 -36.71 -36.24 0.75
C ASN A 28 -36.65 -37.77 0.64
N LYS A 29 -36.43 -38.42 1.78
CA LYS A 29 -36.22 -39.86 2.07
C LYS A 29 -37.07 -40.85 1.21
N LYS A 30 -36.60 -42.08 0.95
CA LYS A 30 -36.69 -43.31 1.80
C LYS A 30 -36.09 -44.53 1.01
N PRO A 31 -36.16 -45.82 1.45
CA PRO A 31 -35.52 -46.40 2.64
C PRO A 31 -34.85 -47.79 2.39
N VAL A 32 -33.90 -48.23 3.22
CA VAL A 32 -33.54 -49.66 3.40
C VAL A 32 -33.32 -49.97 4.89
N ARG A 33 -33.66 -51.20 5.32
CA ARG A 33 -33.48 -51.71 6.69
C ARG A 33 -32.27 -52.66 6.75
N MET A 34 -31.52 -52.69 7.86
CA MET A 34 -31.57 -53.84 8.80
C MET A 34 -30.80 -53.65 10.11
N SER A 35 -31.16 -54.47 11.09
CA SER A 35 -30.34 -54.95 12.23
C SER A 35 -29.74 -53.92 13.21
N LEU A 36 -30.59 -53.42 14.11
CA LEU A 36 -30.19 -53.08 15.47
C LEU A 36 -30.29 -54.32 16.36
N LEU A 37 -29.31 -54.55 17.25
CA LEU A 37 -29.45 -55.51 18.36
C LEU A 37 -29.21 -54.81 19.71
N ILE A 38 -30.33 -54.55 20.38
CA ILE A 38 -30.59 -54.48 21.83
C ILE A 38 -29.35 -54.61 22.74
N MET A 39 -29.08 -53.58 23.56
CA MET A 39 -29.32 -53.66 25.02
C MET A 39 -29.40 -52.26 25.65
N SER A 40 -30.28 -52.09 26.64
CA SER A 40 -30.43 -50.88 27.44
C SER A 40 -29.74 -51.03 28.80
N LEU A 41 -29.14 -49.96 29.31
CA LEU A 41 -29.00 -49.75 30.76
C LEU A 41 -29.12 -48.25 31.05
N MET A 42 -29.98 -47.86 31.99
CA MET A 42 -30.02 -46.48 32.47
C MET A 42 -28.98 -46.29 33.56
N ILE A 43 -28.13 -45.27 33.44
CA ILE A 43 -27.50 -44.62 34.59
C ILE A 43 -27.71 -43.12 34.44
N SER A 44 -28.27 -42.50 35.47
CA SER A 44 -28.58 -41.07 35.52
C SER A 44 -27.30 -40.25 35.68
N PHE A 45 -26.87 -39.57 34.61
CA PHE A 45 -25.81 -38.57 34.66
C PHE A 45 -26.36 -37.17 34.36
N ASN A 46 -25.99 -36.19 35.19
CA ASN A 46 -26.39 -34.80 35.01
C ASN A 46 -25.75 -34.22 33.74
N ILE A 47 -26.55 -33.54 32.92
CA ILE A 47 -26.14 -33.07 31.60
C ILE A 47 -25.46 -31.70 31.73
N ALA A 48 -24.15 -31.65 31.48
CA ALA A 48 -23.38 -30.40 31.39
C ALA A 48 -23.67 -29.63 30.08
N ASN A 49 -23.62 -28.29 30.11
CA ASN A 49 -24.11 -27.37 29.06
C ASN A 49 -23.13 -26.16 28.79
N ALA A 50 -23.34 -25.31 27.75
CA ALA A 50 -22.83 -23.91 27.50
C ALA A 50 -21.82 -23.59 26.36
N SER A 51 -21.67 -22.38 25.82
CA SER A 51 -22.54 -21.21 25.86
C SER A 51 -23.58 -21.31 24.74
N THR A 52 -24.52 -20.38 24.70
CA THR A 52 -25.40 -20.15 23.55
C THR A 52 -25.10 -18.76 22.96
N VAL A 53 -24.76 -18.73 21.66
CA VAL A 53 -24.50 -17.50 20.88
C VAL A 53 -25.36 -17.42 19.60
N SER A 54 -25.32 -16.30 18.88
CA SER A 54 -26.16 -16.07 17.69
C SER A 54 -25.71 -16.91 16.48
N SER A 55 -26.66 -17.54 15.77
CA SER A 55 -26.38 -18.25 14.51
C SER A 55 -26.11 -17.34 13.31
N LEU A 56 -26.47 -16.06 13.40
CA LEU A 56 -26.39 -15.08 12.30
C LEU A 56 -24.97 -14.54 12.05
N ILE A 57 -24.10 -14.60 13.06
CA ILE A 57 -22.70 -14.16 13.01
C ILE A 57 -21.84 -15.41 12.80
N ASP A 58 -20.65 -15.29 12.20
CA ASP A 58 -19.78 -16.46 12.06
C ASP A 58 -19.31 -16.98 13.43
N TYR A 59 -19.24 -18.31 13.57
CA TYR A 59 -18.89 -18.92 14.85
C TYR A 59 -17.41 -18.70 15.21
N GLN A 60 -16.55 -18.50 14.20
CA GLN A 60 -15.14 -18.17 14.40
C GLN A 60 -14.98 -16.84 15.18
N VAL A 61 -15.87 -15.85 14.96
CA VAL A 61 -15.85 -14.54 15.63
C VAL A 61 -15.96 -14.67 17.15
N PHE A 62 -16.87 -15.52 17.65
CA PHE A 62 -17.06 -15.73 19.10
C PHE A 62 -15.90 -16.48 19.76
N ARG A 63 -15.10 -17.21 18.97
CA ARG A 63 -13.93 -17.95 19.43
C ARG A 63 -12.65 -17.13 19.37
N ASP A 64 -12.46 -16.37 18.30
CA ASP A 64 -11.38 -15.40 18.18
C ASP A 64 -11.49 -14.33 19.27
N PHE A 65 -12.70 -13.84 19.55
CA PHE A 65 -13.00 -12.97 20.69
C PHE A 65 -12.53 -13.59 22.01
N ALA A 66 -12.86 -14.85 22.27
CA ALA A 66 -12.57 -15.52 23.54
C ALA A 66 -11.11 -15.94 23.71
N GLU A 67 -10.39 -16.19 22.62
CA GLU A 67 -8.97 -16.57 22.63
C GLU A 67 -8.02 -15.38 22.33
N ASN A 68 -8.54 -14.15 22.18
CA ASN A 68 -7.81 -12.95 21.75
C ASN A 68 -7.03 -13.14 20.43
N LYS A 69 -7.65 -13.81 19.45
CA LYS A 69 -7.09 -14.12 18.13
C LYS A 69 -7.81 -13.33 17.01
N GLY A 70 -7.35 -13.46 15.77
CA GLY A 70 -7.88 -12.69 14.64
C GLY A 70 -7.84 -11.18 14.90
N ILE A 71 -8.99 -10.51 14.74
CA ILE A 71 -9.17 -9.07 14.98
C ILE A 71 -9.30 -8.68 16.47
N PHE A 72 -9.34 -9.64 17.40
CA PHE A 72 -9.61 -9.40 18.82
C PHE A 72 -8.34 -9.37 19.69
N LYS A 73 -7.26 -8.81 19.14
CA LYS A 73 -6.00 -8.56 19.88
C LYS A 73 -6.29 -7.58 21.05
N PRO A 74 -5.75 -7.76 22.26
CA PRO A 74 -6.01 -6.86 23.38
C PRO A 74 -5.62 -5.41 23.06
N GLY A 75 -6.35 -4.44 23.61
CA GLY A 75 -6.18 -3.02 23.30
C GLY A 75 -6.94 -2.55 22.04
N THR A 76 -7.37 -3.44 21.14
CA THR A 76 -8.05 -3.04 19.90
C THR A 76 -9.42 -2.41 20.17
N GLU A 77 -9.70 -1.26 19.56
CA GLU A 77 -10.98 -0.53 19.66
C GLU A 77 -11.79 -0.57 18.35
N ASN A 78 -13.07 -0.14 18.44
CA ASN A 78 -13.95 0.09 17.29
C ASN A 78 -14.19 -1.12 16.37
N ILE A 79 -14.06 -2.33 16.92
CA ILE A 79 -14.18 -3.59 16.17
C ILE A 79 -15.60 -3.74 15.63
N THR A 80 -15.76 -3.70 14.31
CA THR A 80 -17.05 -3.86 13.64
C THR A 80 -17.37 -5.34 13.44
N ILE A 81 -18.55 -5.76 13.88
CA ILE A 81 -19.02 -7.15 13.83
C ILE A 81 -20.00 -7.30 12.67
N TYR A 82 -19.75 -8.29 11.80
CA TYR A 82 -20.59 -8.60 10.64
C TYR A 82 -21.39 -9.88 10.83
N LYS A 83 -22.58 -9.93 10.23
CA LYS A 83 -23.37 -11.15 10.05
C LYS A 83 -22.88 -11.90 8.80
N LYS A 84 -23.27 -13.17 8.66
CA LYS A 84 -22.98 -14.04 7.51
C LYS A 84 -23.55 -13.55 6.17
N ASP A 85 -24.47 -12.57 6.18
CA ASP A 85 -25.00 -11.89 4.99
C ASP A 85 -24.21 -10.62 4.61
N GLY A 86 -23.12 -10.30 5.32
CA GLY A 86 -22.31 -9.10 5.13
C GLY A 86 -22.87 -7.84 5.80
N SER A 87 -24.07 -7.88 6.39
CA SER A 87 -24.63 -6.74 7.12
C SER A 87 -24.03 -6.59 8.51
N VAL A 88 -23.89 -5.35 8.99
CA VAL A 88 -23.35 -5.07 10.33
C VAL A 88 -24.31 -5.58 11.41
N ALA A 89 -23.76 -6.27 12.42
CA ALA A 89 -24.43 -6.66 13.66
C ALA A 89 -24.28 -5.60 14.76
N GLY A 90 -23.14 -4.91 14.79
CA GLY A 90 -22.84 -3.77 15.67
C GLY A 90 -21.34 -3.50 15.74
N ILE A 91 -20.91 -2.65 16.66
CA ILE A 91 -19.51 -2.26 16.85
C ILE A 91 -19.15 -2.40 18.34
N LEU A 92 -17.95 -2.90 18.63
CA LEU A 92 -17.34 -2.87 19.96
C LEU A 92 -16.53 -1.58 20.12
N ASN A 93 -17.20 -0.50 20.57
CA ASN A 93 -16.65 0.86 20.64
C ASN A 93 -16.82 1.54 22.01
N LYS A 94 -17.02 0.75 23.08
CA LYS A 94 -17.28 1.25 24.44
C LYS A 94 -16.08 1.15 25.39
N ALA A 95 -15.08 0.38 24.99
CA ALA A 95 -13.85 0.06 25.70
C ALA A 95 -12.90 -0.63 24.70
N PRO A 96 -11.57 -0.58 24.92
CA PRO A 96 -10.63 -1.45 24.21
C PRO A 96 -10.89 -2.93 24.52
N MET A 97 -10.52 -3.82 23.60
CA MET A 97 -10.61 -5.27 23.80
C MET A 97 -9.79 -5.69 25.04
N PRO A 98 -10.37 -6.42 26.02
CA PRO A 98 -9.62 -6.90 27.18
C PRO A 98 -8.61 -7.97 26.81
N ASP A 99 -7.61 -8.15 27.67
CA ASP A 99 -6.81 -9.35 27.73
C ASP A 99 -7.51 -10.40 28.61
N PHE A 100 -7.95 -11.51 28.00
CA PHE A 100 -8.60 -12.61 28.71
C PHE A 100 -7.62 -13.67 29.24
N LYS A 101 -6.30 -13.49 29.07
CA LYS A 101 -5.32 -14.57 29.32
C LYS A 101 -5.04 -14.86 30.80
N SER A 102 -5.49 -13.98 31.70
CA SER A 102 -5.59 -14.24 33.15
C SER A 102 -6.63 -15.32 33.50
N VAL A 103 -7.51 -15.68 32.57
CA VAL A 103 -8.45 -16.80 32.70
C VAL A 103 -7.72 -18.09 32.32
N ASP A 104 -7.98 -19.17 33.07
CA ASP A 104 -7.38 -20.46 32.77
C ASP A 104 -7.88 -21.02 31.41
N ARG A 105 -7.10 -21.89 30.78
CA ARG A 105 -7.42 -22.47 29.46
C ARG A 105 -8.72 -23.28 29.41
N SER A 106 -9.19 -23.81 30.55
CA SER A 106 -10.50 -24.46 30.67
C SER A 106 -11.63 -23.49 31.01
N GLY A 107 -11.35 -22.20 31.23
CA GLY A 107 -12.36 -21.14 31.35
C GLY A 107 -13.19 -21.15 32.63
N VAL A 108 -12.77 -21.89 33.67
CA VAL A 108 -13.51 -22.04 34.93
C VAL A 108 -12.92 -21.23 36.08
N ALA A 109 -11.68 -20.75 35.97
CA ALA A 109 -10.99 -19.99 37.00
C ALA A 109 -10.27 -18.77 36.41
N THR A 110 -10.10 -17.70 37.21
CA THR A 110 -9.43 -16.46 36.78
C THR A 110 -8.42 -15.99 37.82
N LEU A 111 -7.21 -15.67 37.39
CA LEU A 111 -6.10 -15.16 38.21
C LEU A 111 -6.38 -13.72 38.68
N VAL A 112 -6.38 -13.48 39.99
CA VAL A 112 -6.68 -12.18 40.62
C VAL A 112 -5.55 -11.65 41.50
N ASN A 113 -4.62 -12.52 41.87
CA ASN A 113 -3.32 -12.23 42.48
C ASN A 113 -2.32 -13.20 41.84
N PRO A 114 -1.00 -12.90 41.73
CA PRO A 114 -0.02 -13.79 41.15
C PRO A 114 -0.05 -15.26 41.61
N GLN A 115 -0.56 -15.57 42.79
CA GLN A 115 -0.70 -16.93 43.31
C GLN A 115 -2.15 -17.42 43.52
N TYR A 116 -3.17 -16.58 43.29
CA TYR A 116 -4.56 -16.95 43.61
C TYR A 116 -5.49 -16.76 42.40
N VAL A 117 -6.27 -17.81 42.14
CA VAL A 117 -7.40 -17.77 41.21
C VAL A 117 -8.72 -17.66 41.98
N VAL A 118 -9.78 -17.22 41.30
CA VAL A 118 -11.16 -17.29 41.80
C VAL A 118 -12.04 -18.10 40.86
N SER A 119 -13.00 -18.82 41.45
CA SER A 119 -14.00 -19.65 40.77
C SER A 119 -15.16 -19.93 41.74
N VAL A 120 -16.12 -20.76 41.34
CA VAL A 120 -17.24 -21.18 42.19
C VAL A 120 -16.91 -22.44 43.00
N LYS A 121 -17.36 -22.43 44.26
CA LYS A 121 -17.12 -23.50 45.25
C LYS A 121 -17.59 -24.88 44.79
N HIS A 122 -18.67 -24.96 44.01
CA HIS A 122 -19.16 -26.23 43.48
C HIS A 122 -18.26 -26.88 42.40
N ASN A 123 -17.27 -26.17 41.86
CA ASN A 123 -16.24 -26.74 40.97
C ASN A 123 -15.19 -27.56 41.77
N GLY A 124 -15.64 -28.58 42.50
CA GLY A 124 -14.77 -29.42 43.34
C GLY A 124 -13.80 -30.33 42.60
N GLY A 125 -13.92 -30.46 41.26
CA GLY A 125 -13.18 -31.44 40.46
C GLY A 125 -11.79 -31.01 39.96
N TYR A 126 -11.59 -29.74 39.55
CA TYR A 126 -10.33 -29.30 38.95
C TYR A 126 -9.22 -29.17 40.00
N GLN A 127 -8.05 -29.78 39.76
CA GLN A 127 -6.93 -29.80 40.72
C GLN A 127 -5.77 -28.87 40.32
N ASN A 128 -5.86 -28.25 39.14
CA ASN A 128 -4.84 -27.39 38.57
C ASN A 128 -5.44 -26.42 37.54
N VAL A 129 -4.63 -25.42 37.16
CA VAL A 129 -4.92 -24.43 36.11
C VAL A 129 -3.70 -24.23 35.22
N VAL A 130 -3.94 -23.83 33.97
CA VAL A 130 -2.90 -23.54 32.95
C VAL A 130 -3.29 -22.24 32.24
N PHE A 131 -2.34 -21.32 32.06
CA PHE A 131 -2.56 -20.00 31.45
C PHE A 131 -1.96 -19.89 30.04
N GLY A 132 -2.21 -18.76 29.37
CA GLY A 132 -1.66 -18.46 28.04
C GLY A 132 -2.55 -18.91 26.88
N ASN A 133 -1.94 -19.51 25.85
CA ASN A 133 -2.69 -19.94 24.65
C ASN A 133 -3.36 -21.30 24.81
N SER A 134 -4.48 -21.47 24.10
CA SER A 134 -5.29 -22.69 24.03
C SER A 134 -4.55 -23.90 23.44
N GLY A 135 -3.45 -23.65 22.71
CA GLY A 135 -2.65 -24.65 22.01
C GLY A 135 -1.71 -25.49 22.89
N ASN A 136 -1.32 -26.65 22.35
CA ASN A 136 -0.40 -27.60 22.96
C ASN A 136 1.03 -27.58 22.40
N ASN A 137 1.42 -26.54 21.64
CA ASN A 137 2.79 -26.34 21.16
C ASN A 137 3.81 -26.55 22.30
N PRO A 138 4.75 -27.52 22.19
CA PRO A 138 5.70 -27.82 23.27
C PRO A 138 6.69 -26.67 23.54
N ASP A 139 6.87 -25.74 22.59
CA ASP A 139 7.70 -24.55 22.80
C ASP A 139 7.08 -23.55 23.77
N ALA A 140 5.75 -23.60 23.96
CA ALA A 140 5.08 -22.85 25.03
C ALA A 140 5.50 -23.30 26.44
N ASN A 141 6.05 -24.52 26.57
CA ASN A 141 6.54 -25.12 27.82
C ASN A 141 5.56 -24.92 29.00
N ASN A 142 4.26 -25.04 28.74
CA ASN A 142 3.17 -24.62 29.63
C ASN A 142 3.33 -25.16 31.05
N TYR A 143 3.31 -24.29 32.07
CA TYR A 143 3.32 -24.75 33.46
C TYR A 143 1.93 -25.22 33.92
N ASN A 144 1.91 -26.22 34.79
CA ASN A 144 0.69 -26.82 35.33
C ASN A 144 0.56 -26.45 36.82
N TYR A 145 -0.11 -25.33 37.09
CA TYR A 145 -0.23 -24.75 38.43
C TYR A 145 -1.23 -25.54 39.26
N LYS A 146 -0.73 -26.28 40.26
CA LYS A 146 -1.52 -27.13 41.15
C LYS A 146 -2.15 -26.28 42.25
N LEU A 147 -3.40 -26.58 42.58
CA LEU A 147 -4.06 -26.00 43.75
C LEU A 147 -3.48 -26.64 45.03
N VAL A 148 -3.06 -25.82 46.00
CA VAL A 148 -2.58 -26.28 47.32
C VAL A 148 -3.63 -26.12 48.41
N ASP A 149 -4.53 -25.14 48.26
CA ASP A 149 -5.81 -25.03 48.97
C ASP A 149 -6.87 -24.55 47.98
N ARG A 150 -8.15 -24.75 48.29
CA ARG A 150 -9.28 -24.13 47.58
C ARG A 150 -9.73 -22.82 48.20
N ASN A 151 -9.54 -22.60 49.51
CA ASN A 151 -10.14 -21.49 50.26
C ASN A 151 -11.64 -21.33 49.95
N ASN A 152 -12.46 -22.32 50.33
CA ASN A 152 -13.89 -22.29 50.05
C ASN A 152 -14.61 -21.27 50.95
N HIS A 153 -15.32 -20.30 50.35
CA HIS A 153 -16.14 -19.35 51.10
C HIS A 153 -17.22 -20.09 51.91
N ASN A 154 -17.48 -19.67 53.14
CA ASN A 154 -18.39 -20.37 54.05
C ASN A 154 -19.85 -20.46 53.50
N ARG A 155 -20.45 -19.33 53.13
CA ARG A 155 -21.84 -19.19 52.66
C ARG A 155 -21.99 -19.07 51.13
N LEU A 156 -21.22 -18.20 50.48
CA LEU A 156 -21.30 -18.00 49.03
C LEU A 156 -20.78 -19.23 48.26
N ASP A 157 -21.28 -19.41 47.04
CA ASP A 157 -20.75 -20.39 46.08
C ASP A 157 -19.49 -19.82 45.39
N PHE A 158 -18.45 -19.58 46.19
CA PHE A 158 -17.23 -18.90 45.78
C PHE A 158 -16.02 -19.54 46.44
N HIS A 159 -14.88 -19.60 45.77
CA HIS A 159 -13.62 -19.97 46.38
C HIS A 159 -12.42 -19.23 45.76
N ALA A 160 -11.31 -19.16 46.50
CA ALA A 160 -10.10 -18.46 46.09
C ALA A 160 -8.84 -19.38 46.17
N PRO A 161 -8.71 -20.40 45.32
CA PRO A 161 -7.64 -21.37 45.43
C PRO A 161 -6.23 -20.76 45.29
N ARG A 162 -5.34 -21.16 46.19
CA ARG A 162 -3.91 -20.83 46.16
C ARG A 162 -3.17 -21.83 45.26
N LEU A 163 -2.23 -21.35 44.46
CA LEU A 163 -1.41 -22.13 43.53
C LEU A 163 -0.06 -22.50 44.15
N ASN A 164 0.56 -23.60 43.68
CA ASN A 164 1.86 -24.07 44.18
C ASN A 164 3.06 -23.21 43.74
N LYS A 165 2.86 -22.29 42.79
CA LYS A 165 3.84 -21.34 42.24
C LYS A 165 3.12 -20.04 41.88
N ILE A 166 3.85 -18.93 41.87
CA ILE A 166 3.36 -17.66 41.28
C ILE A 166 3.33 -17.76 39.75
N VAL A 167 2.32 -17.18 39.10
CA VAL A 167 2.11 -17.27 37.65
C VAL A 167 3.04 -16.32 36.91
N THR A 168 3.76 -16.84 35.90
CA THR A 168 4.69 -16.05 35.08
C THR A 168 4.10 -15.62 33.75
N GLU A 169 3.25 -16.45 33.12
CA GLU A 169 2.77 -16.26 31.74
C GLU A 169 1.90 -15.03 31.52
N VAL A 170 1.24 -14.54 32.58
CA VAL A 170 0.22 -13.49 32.51
C VAL A 170 0.20 -12.64 33.78
N ALA A 171 -0.28 -11.41 33.66
CA ALA A 171 -0.64 -10.59 34.82
C ALA A 171 -2.00 -11.03 35.39
N SER A 172 -2.19 -10.86 36.70
CA SER A 172 -3.48 -11.06 37.36
C SER A 172 -4.49 -9.95 36.97
N SER A 173 -5.76 -10.32 36.79
CA SER A 173 -6.82 -9.33 36.56
C SER A 173 -7.04 -8.44 37.77
N SER A 174 -7.17 -7.12 37.54
CA SER A 174 -7.77 -6.22 38.54
C SER A 174 -9.17 -6.73 38.91
N ILE A 175 -9.50 -6.70 40.21
CA ILE A 175 -10.86 -6.96 40.71
C ILE A 175 -11.65 -5.64 40.88
N THR A 176 -12.97 -5.76 41.01
CA THR A 176 -13.87 -4.62 41.25
C THR A 176 -13.69 -3.96 42.61
N GLU A 177 -13.40 -2.66 42.63
CA GLU A 177 -13.38 -1.83 43.86
C GLU A 177 -14.76 -1.65 44.50
N GLN A 178 -15.84 -1.95 43.79
CA GLN A 178 -17.19 -1.80 44.35
C GLN A 178 -17.64 -3.01 45.18
N GLY A 179 -16.96 -4.16 45.05
CA GLY A 179 -17.29 -5.39 45.77
C GLY A 179 -18.78 -5.75 45.70
N ALA A 180 -19.29 -6.37 46.77
CA ALA A 180 -20.67 -6.82 46.91
C ALA A 180 -21.67 -5.67 47.24
N LYS A 181 -21.74 -4.63 46.40
CA LYS A 181 -22.55 -3.43 46.63
C LYS A 181 -23.82 -3.38 45.79
N GLN A 182 -24.98 -3.33 46.46
CA GLN A 182 -26.30 -3.27 45.82
C GLN A 182 -26.40 -2.15 44.76
N GLY A 183 -26.62 -2.54 43.51
CA GLY A 183 -26.88 -1.63 42.39
C GLY A 183 -25.63 -1.09 41.68
N ALA A 184 -24.41 -1.36 42.17
CA ALA A 184 -23.19 -0.75 41.64
C ALA A 184 -22.98 -1.00 40.13
N TYR A 185 -23.25 -2.22 39.67
CA TYR A 185 -23.03 -2.66 38.28
C TYR A 185 -24.19 -2.30 37.33
N ALA A 186 -25.24 -1.65 37.83
CA ALA A 186 -26.31 -1.07 37.03
C ALA A 186 -26.01 0.37 36.57
N ASP A 187 -24.99 1.03 37.13
CA ASP A 187 -24.55 2.35 36.65
C ASP A 187 -23.83 2.22 35.31
N LYS A 188 -24.54 2.59 34.24
CA LYS A 188 -24.04 2.59 32.86
C LYS A 188 -23.03 3.71 32.58
N LYS A 189 -22.81 4.66 33.49
CA LYS A 189 -21.72 5.63 33.39
C LYS A 189 -20.40 4.99 33.82
N ARG A 190 -20.32 4.43 35.04
CA ARG A 190 -19.13 3.70 35.52
C ARG A 190 -18.89 2.41 34.73
N TYR A 191 -19.93 1.65 34.42
CA TYR A 191 -19.84 0.36 33.73
C TYR A 191 -20.63 0.34 32.39
N PRO A 192 -20.09 0.93 31.30
CA PRO A 192 -20.80 1.05 30.02
C PRO A 192 -20.93 -0.29 29.26
N VAL A 193 -20.09 -1.28 29.58
CA VAL A 193 -20.02 -2.59 28.89
C VAL A 193 -19.53 -3.70 29.82
N PHE A 194 -20.06 -4.91 29.61
CA PHE A 194 -19.62 -6.15 30.28
C PHE A 194 -19.35 -7.23 29.24
N TYR A 195 -18.25 -7.97 29.38
CA TYR A 195 -17.87 -9.10 28.54
C TYR A 195 -17.67 -10.36 29.38
N ARG A 196 -17.86 -11.54 28.77
CA ARG A 196 -17.59 -12.84 29.38
C ARG A 196 -16.87 -13.79 28.43
N ILE A 197 -16.19 -14.80 28.97
CA ILE A 197 -15.70 -15.99 28.25
C ILE A 197 -15.98 -17.26 29.08
N GLY A 198 -15.79 -18.46 28.51
CA GLY A 198 -15.91 -19.77 29.17
C GLY A 198 -16.04 -20.92 28.15
N SER A 199 -16.17 -22.18 28.59
CA SER A 199 -15.85 -23.36 27.76
C SER A 199 -16.85 -24.53 27.72
N GLY A 200 -18.10 -24.36 28.18
CA GLY A 200 -19.06 -25.49 28.31
C GLY A 200 -19.49 -26.22 27.00
N THR A 201 -20.61 -26.94 27.05
CA THR A 201 -21.24 -27.65 25.90
C THR A 201 -21.94 -26.72 24.89
N GLN A 202 -21.23 -26.41 23.81
CA GLN A 202 -21.46 -25.26 22.94
C GLN A 202 -22.74 -25.32 22.07
N ARG A 203 -23.37 -24.17 21.86
CA ARG A 203 -24.61 -24.00 21.08
C ARG A 203 -24.65 -22.71 20.26
N ILE A 204 -25.43 -22.76 19.16
CA ILE A 204 -25.95 -21.58 18.46
C ILE A 204 -27.48 -21.53 18.53
N LYS A 205 -28.04 -20.32 18.61
CA LYS A 205 -29.47 -20.03 18.65
C LYS A 205 -29.88 -19.26 17.40
N ASP A 206 -31.00 -19.62 16.79
CA ASP A 206 -31.60 -18.86 15.69
C ASP A 206 -32.66 -17.85 16.18
N PRO A 207 -33.12 -16.90 15.34
CA PRO A 207 -34.13 -15.91 15.70
C PRO A 207 -35.50 -16.50 16.13
N ASN A 208 -35.75 -17.78 15.84
CA ASN A 208 -36.94 -18.51 16.27
C ASN A 208 -36.75 -19.20 17.64
N ASN A 209 -35.65 -18.89 18.34
CA ASN A 209 -35.18 -19.51 19.58
C ASN A 209 -34.76 -20.98 19.46
N LYS A 210 -34.58 -21.52 18.24
CA LYS A 210 -34.14 -22.90 18.06
C LYS A 210 -32.65 -23.01 18.41
N LEU A 211 -32.33 -23.88 19.37
CA LEU A 211 -30.95 -24.22 19.72
C LEU A 211 -30.41 -25.34 18.82
N THR A 212 -29.15 -25.21 18.42
CA THR A 212 -28.37 -26.25 17.73
C THR A 212 -27.08 -26.49 18.52
N TRP A 213 -26.80 -27.76 18.84
CA TRP A 213 -25.61 -28.19 19.57
C TRP A 213 -24.39 -28.29 18.66
N LEU A 214 -23.21 -27.95 19.18
CA LEU A 214 -21.93 -27.95 18.46
C LEU A 214 -20.81 -28.76 19.15
N SER A 215 -20.74 -28.76 20.48
CA SER A 215 -19.62 -29.39 21.21
C SER A 215 -20.00 -29.76 22.65
N GLY A 216 -19.22 -30.65 23.28
CA GLY A 216 -19.26 -30.92 24.72
C GLY A 216 -18.52 -29.87 25.55
N ALA A 217 -18.63 -29.94 26.88
CA ALA A 217 -17.94 -29.04 27.79
C ALA A 217 -16.42 -29.23 27.86
N TYR A 218 -15.73 -28.14 28.20
CA TYR A 218 -14.29 -28.01 28.41
C TYR A 218 -13.42 -28.27 27.17
N ASN A 219 -14.01 -28.20 25.96
CA ASN A 219 -13.31 -28.45 24.69
C ASN A 219 -12.64 -27.21 24.09
N TYR A 220 -13.24 -26.02 24.20
CA TYR A 220 -12.69 -24.76 23.73
C TYR A 220 -13.46 -23.56 24.30
N LEU A 221 -12.85 -22.37 24.28
CA LEU A 221 -13.47 -21.14 24.76
C LEU A 221 -14.44 -20.54 23.72
N THR A 222 -15.53 -19.97 24.22
CA THR A 222 -16.36 -18.95 23.54
C THR A 222 -16.65 -17.80 24.51
N GLY A 223 -17.11 -16.67 23.96
CA GLY A 223 -17.42 -15.50 24.77
C GLY A 223 -18.16 -14.43 23.98
N GLY A 224 -18.35 -13.28 24.61
CA GLY A 224 -18.98 -12.14 23.97
C GLY A 224 -19.55 -11.13 24.97
N THR A 225 -20.57 -10.40 24.53
CA THR A 225 -21.16 -9.28 25.26
C THR A 225 -22.29 -9.70 26.21
N VAL A 226 -22.41 -8.94 27.30
CA VAL A 226 -23.44 -9.10 28.35
C VAL A 226 -24.08 -7.73 28.63
N GLY A 227 -25.41 -7.70 28.73
CA GLY A 227 -26.16 -6.50 29.11
C GLY A 227 -25.99 -6.15 30.59
N SER A 228 -26.02 -4.86 30.93
CA SER A 228 -25.80 -4.34 32.29
C SER A 228 -26.62 -5.10 33.35
N PRO A 229 -25.97 -5.75 34.33
CA PRO A 229 -26.65 -6.62 35.28
C PRO A 229 -27.29 -5.85 36.45
N SER A 230 -28.27 -6.47 37.12
CA SER A 230 -28.88 -5.96 38.35
C SER A 230 -28.47 -6.78 39.57
N SER A 231 -28.36 -6.12 40.74
CA SER A 231 -27.95 -6.75 41.99
C SER A 231 -29.12 -7.33 42.80
N TYR A 232 -28.86 -8.47 43.44
CA TYR A 232 -29.70 -9.05 44.49
C TYR A 232 -28.83 -9.61 45.63
N GLN A 233 -29.45 -10.12 46.71
CA GLN A 233 -28.75 -10.54 47.93
C GLN A 233 -27.77 -9.44 48.43
N ASN A 234 -28.31 -8.23 48.64
CA ASN A 234 -27.60 -7.03 49.12
C ASN A 234 -26.40 -6.55 48.27
N GLY A 235 -26.16 -7.14 47.09
CA GLY A 235 -25.03 -6.81 46.22
C GLY A 235 -24.06 -7.97 45.98
N GLU A 236 -24.17 -9.06 46.75
CA GLU A 236 -23.32 -10.25 46.64
C GLU A 236 -23.55 -11.03 45.35
N MET A 237 -24.74 -10.87 44.75
CA MET A 237 -25.14 -11.55 43.53
C MET A 237 -25.62 -10.55 42.48
N ILE A 238 -25.31 -10.84 41.21
CA ILE A 238 -25.78 -10.06 40.06
C ILE A 238 -26.37 -10.96 38.98
N THR A 239 -27.35 -10.44 38.23
CA THR A 239 -28.06 -11.18 37.17
C THR A 239 -28.26 -10.35 35.91
N SER A 240 -28.26 -10.98 34.74
CA SER A 240 -28.58 -10.33 33.45
C SER A 240 -29.30 -11.29 32.49
N ARG A 241 -30.16 -10.74 31.62
CA ARG A 241 -30.99 -11.50 30.66
C ARG A 241 -30.24 -11.91 29.39
N THR A 242 -29.07 -12.51 29.57
CA THR A 242 -28.19 -12.99 28.49
C THR A 242 -28.84 -13.99 27.53
N GLY A 243 -29.93 -14.68 27.95
CA GLY A 243 -30.72 -15.55 27.09
C GLY A 243 -31.51 -14.81 25.99
N ASP A 244 -31.69 -13.49 26.11
CA ASP A 244 -32.31 -12.62 25.10
C ASP A 244 -31.30 -12.29 23.98
N THR A 245 -30.71 -13.31 23.35
CA THR A 245 -29.53 -13.26 22.44
C THR A 245 -29.65 -12.30 21.24
N PHE A 246 -30.86 -11.88 20.86
CA PHE A 246 -31.11 -10.94 19.76
C PHE A 246 -31.51 -9.53 20.24
N SER A 247 -31.56 -9.30 21.56
CA SER A 247 -31.84 -7.99 22.14
C SER A 247 -30.59 -7.12 22.09
N ALA A 248 -30.71 -5.92 21.52
CA ALA A 248 -29.64 -4.92 21.50
C ALA A 248 -29.12 -4.55 22.90
N ALA A 249 -29.90 -4.81 23.96
CA ALA A 249 -29.48 -4.64 25.35
C ALA A 249 -28.34 -5.59 25.76
N GLN A 250 -28.15 -6.72 25.07
CA GLN A 250 -27.08 -7.69 25.33
C GLN A 250 -25.80 -7.43 24.51
N GLY A 251 -25.81 -6.45 23.59
CA GLY A 251 -24.70 -6.14 22.69
C GLY A 251 -24.59 -7.05 21.46
N PRO A 252 -23.66 -6.77 20.53
CA PRO A 252 -23.62 -7.41 19.21
C PRO A 252 -23.06 -8.84 19.20
N LEU A 253 -22.41 -9.28 20.30
CA LEU A 253 -21.92 -10.66 20.46
C LEU A 253 -22.57 -11.32 21.69
N ALA A 254 -23.88 -11.17 21.88
CA ALA A 254 -24.58 -11.66 23.06
C ALA A 254 -24.26 -13.13 23.39
N SER A 255 -23.71 -13.38 24.59
CA SER A 255 -23.28 -14.71 25.04
C SER A 255 -24.04 -15.15 26.30
N TYR A 256 -24.76 -16.26 26.19
CA TYR A 256 -25.46 -16.90 27.32
C TYR A 256 -24.64 -18.07 27.89
N GLY A 257 -24.31 -18.03 29.18
CA GLY A 257 -23.63 -19.13 29.87
C GLY A 257 -24.57 -20.21 30.36
N GLU A 258 -24.09 -21.45 30.48
CA GLU A 258 -24.89 -22.62 30.92
C GLU A 258 -24.03 -23.57 31.80
N ALA A 259 -24.49 -24.80 32.08
CA ALA A 259 -23.93 -25.72 33.08
C ALA A 259 -22.55 -26.35 32.75
N GLY A 260 -21.51 -25.52 32.72
CA GLY A 260 -20.13 -25.85 32.32
C GLY A 260 -19.28 -24.58 32.16
N ASP A 261 -19.95 -23.44 32.00
CA ASP A 261 -19.41 -22.11 32.26
C ASP A 261 -19.37 -21.76 33.76
N SER A 262 -19.68 -22.71 34.66
CA SER A 262 -19.58 -22.51 36.11
C SER A 262 -18.16 -22.08 36.50
N GLY A 263 -18.04 -21.00 37.28
CA GLY A 263 -16.76 -20.38 37.64
C GLY A 263 -16.24 -19.35 36.62
N SER A 264 -16.77 -19.36 35.39
CA SER A 264 -16.28 -18.48 34.32
C SER A 264 -16.55 -16.99 34.60
N PRO A 265 -15.66 -16.09 34.17
CA PRO A 265 -15.66 -14.70 34.59
C PRO A 265 -16.67 -13.80 33.87
N LEU A 266 -17.15 -12.79 34.60
CA LEU A 266 -17.74 -11.57 34.05
C LEU A 266 -16.78 -10.39 34.28
N PHE A 267 -16.30 -9.81 33.19
CA PHE A 267 -15.52 -8.58 33.21
C PHE A 267 -16.42 -7.37 32.94
N GLY A 268 -16.24 -6.30 33.71
CA GLY A 268 -16.81 -4.98 33.44
C GLY A 268 -15.70 -4.00 33.10
N TYR A 269 -15.93 -3.10 32.14
CA TYR A 269 -15.03 -1.97 31.96
C TYR A 269 -15.40 -0.88 32.96
N ASP A 270 -14.47 -0.50 33.83
CA ASP A 270 -14.67 0.60 34.77
C ASP A 270 -14.13 1.90 34.16
N SER A 271 -15.04 2.76 33.72
CA SER A 271 -14.70 4.05 33.11
C SER A 271 -14.15 5.07 34.10
N THR A 272 -14.34 4.87 35.42
CA THR A 272 -13.75 5.74 36.45
C THR A 272 -12.30 5.38 36.77
N LEU A 273 -11.91 4.14 36.46
CA LEU A 273 -10.54 3.63 36.61
C LEU A 273 -9.82 3.42 35.26
N ASN A 274 -10.51 3.69 34.16
CA ASN A 274 -10.09 3.46 32.77
C ASN A 274 -9.49 2.06 32.51
N LYS A 275 -10.06 1.01 33.13
CA LYS A 275 -9.55 -0.37 33.03
C LYS A 275 -10.66 -1.42 33.10
N TRP A 276 -10.37 -2.61 32.57
CA TRP A 276 -11.19 -3.79 32.81
C TRP A 276 -10.98 -4.32 34.23
N VAL A 277 -12.08 -4.68 34.90
CA VAL A 277 -12.09 -5.33 36.20
C VAL A 277 -12.92 -6.61 36.18
N LEU A 278 -12.47 -7.64 36.90
CA LEU A 278 -13.26 -8.82 37.19
C LEU A 278 -14.36 -8.45 38.20
N VAL A 279 -15.62 -8.62 37.78
CA VAL A 279 -16.81 -8.25 38.57
C VAL A 279 -17.38 -9.44 39.33
N GLY A 280 -17.33 -10.65 38.74
CA GLY A 280 -17.85 -11.85 39.37
C GLY A 280 -17.62 -13.12 38.57
N VAL A 281 -17.99 -14.27 39.15
CA VAL A 281 -17.86 -15.62 38.58
C VAL A 281 -19.24 -16.29 38.45
N LEU A 282 -19.47 -17.00 37.34
CA LEU A 282 -20.80 -17.55 37.03
C LEU A 282 -21.14 -18.74 37.96
N THR A 283 -22.25 -18.65 38.70
CA THR A 283 -22.74 -19.74 39.56
C THR A 283 -23.93 -20.48 38.95
N ALA A 284 -24.83 -19.78 38.24
CA ALA A 284 -26.07 -20.38 37.75
C ALA A 284 -26.57 -19.78 36.42
N GLY A 285 -27.33 -20.59 35.67
CA GLY A 285 -28.08 -20.20 34.49
C GLY A 285 -29.48 -20.83 34.52
N ASN A 286 -30.49 -20.12 34.03
CA ASN A 286 -31.89 -20.50 34.12
C ASN A 286 -32.33 -21.41 32.95
N GLY A 287 -31.67 -22.56 32.80
CA GLY A 287 -31.90 -23.53 31.71
C GLY A 287 -31.07 -23.26 30.45
N ALA A 288 -31.16 -24.13 29.43
CA ALA A 288 -30.39 -23.98 28.19
C ALA A 288 -30.96 -22.88 27.28
N GLY A 289 -30.11 -21.98 26.78
CA GLY A 289 -30.45 -20.89 25.86
C GLY A 289 -31.54 -19.90 26.31
N CYS A 290 -31.91 -19.89 27.60
CA CYS A 290 -33.06 -19.12 28.11
C CYS A 290 -32.66 -18.00 29.05
N CYS A 291 -33.55 -17.01 29.18
CA CYS A 291 -33.80 -16.35 30.44
C CYS A 291 -32.64 -15.43 30.89
N GLY A 292 -31.65 -15.93 31.64
CA GLY A 292 -30.56 -15.13 32.17
C GLY A 292 -29.58 -15.88 33.06
N ASN A 293 -28.41 -15.29 33.27
CA ASN A 293 -27.29 -15.80 34.06
C ASN A 293 -27.13 -15.06 35.39
N ASN A 294 -26.57 -15.75 36.38
CA ASN A 294 -26.30 -15.23 37.72
C ASN A 294 -24.82 -15.42 38.07
N TRP A 295 -24.14 -14.35 38.49
CA TRP A 295 -22.74 -14.36 38.94
C TRP A 295 -22.65 -13.98 40.42
N ALA A 296 -21.78 -14.67 41.15
CA ALA A 296 -21.32 -14.25 42.46
C ALA A 296 -20.31 -13.12 42.29
N VAL A 297 -20.57 -11.98 42.90
CA VAL A 297 -19.70 -10.79 42.86
C VAL A 297 -18.45 -11.06 43.70
N ILE A 298 -17.29 -10.56 43.29
CA ILE A 298 -16.03 -10.78 44.02
C ILE A 298 -16.16 -10.23 45.46
N PRO A 299 -16.03 -11.07 46.51
CA PRO A 299 -16.10 -10.65 47.90
C PRO A 299 -14.72 -10.14 48.35
N THR A 300 -14.40 -8.90 47.98
CA THR A 300 -13.05 -8.28 48.09
C THR A 300 -12.43 -8.42 49.48
N GLU A 301 -13.10 -7.96 50.54
CA GLU A 301 -12.61 -8.02 51.91
C GLU A 301 -12.29 -9.45 52.36
N TRP A 302 -13.11 -10.45 51.98
CA TRP A 302 -12.85 -11.84 52.31
C TRP A 302 -11.67 -12.42 51.51
N LEU A 303 -11.53 -12.02 50.24
CA LEU A 303 -10.42 -12.44 49.37
C LEU A 303 -9.08 -11.86 49.86
N GLU A 304 -9.05 -10.58 50.22
CA GLU A 304 -7.88 -9.91 50.79
C GLU A 304 -7.47 -10.55 52.12
N ASN A 305 -8.42 -10.79 53.04
CA ASN A 305 -8.15 -11.49 54.30
C ASN A 305 -7.67 -12.95 54.08
N THR A 306 -8.18 -13.64 53.05
CA THR A 306 -7.72 -14.99 52.68
C THR A 306 -6.26 -14.97 52.23
N ILE A 307 -5.90 -14.09 51.30
CA ILE A 307 -4.52 -13.95 50.81
C ILE A 307 -3.58 -13.52 51.95
N ASN A 308 -3.98 -12.55 52.77
CA ASN A 308 -3.17 -12.09 53.91
C ASN A 308 -2.98 -13.15 55.01
N SER A 309 -3.84 -14.17 55.09
CA SER A 309 -3.67 -15.29 56.04
C SER A 309 -2.55 -16.27 55.66
N ASP A 310 -1.98 -16.13 54.45
CA ASP A 310 -0.90 -16.94 53.92
C ASP A 310 0.47 -16.27 53.96
N LYS A 311 0.58 -15.12 54.64
CA LYS A 311 1.80 -14.34 54.84
C LYS A 311 2.28 -14.40 56.30
N ASP A 312 3.59 -14.52 56.51
CA ASP A 312 4.24 -14.33 57.83
C ASP A 312 4.55 -12.83 58.08
N GLN A 313 5.05 -12.47 59.27
CA GLN A 313 5.32 -11.06 59.62
C GLN A 313 6.32 -10.39 58.64
N ASP A 314 6.06 -9.13 58.26
CA ASP A 314 6.99 -8.32 57.45
C ASP A 314 8.38 -8.22 58.09
N ILE A 315 9.40 -8.62 57.32
CA ILE A 315 10.80 -8.70 57.73
C ILE A 315 11.44 -7.34 57.47
N ILE A 316 11.77 -6.63 58.55
CA ILE A 316 12.37 -5.28 58.49
C ILE A 316 13.86 -5.40 58.78
N TYR A 317 14.66 -5.49 57.71
CA TYR A 317 16.12 -5.54 57.82
C TYR A 317 16.67 -4.17 58.23
N LYS A 318 17.70 -4.18 59.10
CA LYS A 318 18.41 -2.98 59.55
C LYS A 318 19.91 -3.10 59.38
N LYS A 319 20.55 -2.14 58.73
CA LYS A 319 21.96 -2.22 58.35
C LYS A 319 22.92 -2.14 59.54
N ASP A 320 22.51 -1.57 60.67
CA ASP A 320 23.29 -1.56 61.92
C ASP A 320 23.34 -2.92 62.63
N LYS A 321 22.56 -3.92 62.16
CA LYS A 321 22.38 -5.22 62.83
C LYS A 321 23.05 -6.43 62.16
N GLY A 322 23.83 -6.21 61.10
CA GLY A 322 24.67 -7.25 60.47
C GLY A 322 23.92 -8.20 59.53
N GLU A 323 24.52 -9.34 59.19
CA GLU A 323 23.88 -10.36 58.34
C GLU A 323 22.65 -10.99 59.01
N MET A 324 21.62 -11.28 58.22
CA MET A 324 20.41 -11.96 58.67
C MET A 324 20.55 -13.47 58.40
N ILE A 325 20.61 -14.27 59.47
CA ILE A 325 20.76 -15.73 59.37
C ILE A 325 19.39 -16.38 59.21
N TRP A 326 19.24 -17.16 58.14
CA TRP A 326 18.02 -17.92 57.86
C TRP A 326 18.25 -19.41 58.16
N SER A 327 17.55 -19.89 59.18
CA SER A 327 17.54 -21.30 59.59
C SER A 327 16.19 -21.94 59.26
N TYR A 328 16.16 -23.24 58.94
CA TYR A 328 14.94 -23.97 58.60
C TYR A 328 15.05 -25.47 58.90
N ASN A 329 14.04 -26.01 59.58
CA ASN A 329 13.87 -27.44 59.81
C ASN A 329 12.82 -28.01 58.85
N LYS A 330 13.30 -28.78 57.87
CA LYS A 330 12.49 -29.47 56.85
C LYS A 330 11.51 -30.51 57.38
N ASP A 331 11.79 -31.09 58.56
CA ASP A 331 10.99 -32.19 59.11
C ASP A 331 9.77 -31.64 59.87
N THR A 332 9.89 -30.47 60.49
CA THR A 332 8.77 -29.74 61.12
C THR A 332 8.06 -28.78 60.17
N GLY A 333 8.76 -28.28 59.14
CA GLY A 333 8.30 -27.24 58.25
C GLY A 333 8.42 -25.81 58.80
N THR A 334 9.28 -25.60 59.81
CA THR A 334 9.42 -24.33 60.52
C THR A 334 10.86 -23.84 60.50
N GLY A 335 11.06 -22.54 60.32
CA GLY A 335 12.35 -21.87 60.35
C GLY A 335 12.27 -20.51 61.05
N SER A 336 13.39 -19.79 61.04
CA SER A 336 13.44 -18.41 61.52
C SER A 336 14.52 -17.60 60.80
N LEU A 337 14.26 -16.31 60.63
CA LEU A 337 15.24 -15.32 60.18
C LEU A 337 15.64 -14.45 61.36
N LYS A 338 16.92 -14.52 61.74
CA LYS A 338 17.47 -13.84 62.91
C LYS A 338 18.45 -12.75 62.49
N GLN A 339 18.30 -11.57 63.09
CA GLN A 339 19.24 -10.46 62.96
C GLN A 339 19.48 -9.83 64.34
N ASP A 340 20.73 -9.84 64.83
CA ASP A 340 21.07 -9.48 66.22
C ASP A 340 20.20 -10.23 67.25
N SER A 341 19.34 -9.52 68.00
CA SER A 341 18.38 -10.07 68.95
C SER A 341 16.95 -10.20 68.40
N VAL A 342 16.71 -9.79 67.15
CA VAL A 342 15.40 -9.86 66.49
C VAL A 342 15.27 -11.20 65.78
N ILE A 343 14.11 -11.85 65.92
CA ILE A 343 13.78 -13.12 65.29
C ILE A 343 12.42 -12.95 64.62
N TYR A 344 12.33 -13.33 63.35
CA TYR A 344 11.10 -13.49 62.59
C TYR A 344 10.88 -14.99 62.37
N ASP A 345 9.70 -15.50 62.73
CA ASP A 345 9.32 -16.88 62.43
C ASP A 345 9.06 -17.06 60.93
N MET A 346 9.31 -18.26 60.40
CA MET A 346 9.08 -18.61 58.99
C MET A 346 8.43 -19.99 58.88
N HIS A 347 7.37 -20.09 58.07
CA HIS A 347 6.72 -21.35 57.75
C HIS A 347 7.00 -21.80 56.31
N GLY A 348 7.45 -23.04 56.16
CA GLY A 348 7.70 -23.68 54.87
C GLY A 348 6.80 -24.88 54.62
N LYS A 349 7.19 -25.72 53.67
CA LYS A 349 6.53 -27.00 53.43
C LYS A 349 6.55 -27.86 54.70
N LYS A 350 5.41 -28.48 55.03
CA LYS A 350 5.26 -29.31 56.22
C LYS A 350 5.21 -30.80 55.86
N GLY A 351 6.21 -31.55 56.32
CA GLY A 351 6.35 -32.97 56.00
C GLY A 351 6.44 -33.26 54.50
N THR A 352 5.95 -34.41 54.07
CA THR A 352 6.17 -34.89 52.69
C THR A 352 5.28 -34.22 51.64
N SER A 353 4.10 -33.70 52.00
CA SER A 353 3.06 -33.30 51.02
C SER A 353 2.38 -31.94 51.24
N ASP A 354 2.40 -31.36 52.45
CA ASP A 354 1.67 -30.12 52.72
C ASP A 354 2.49 -28.90 52.25
N LEU A 355 2.15 -28.41 51.06
CA LEU A 355 2.71 -27.20 50.47
C LEU A 355 2.05 -25.94 51.04
N ASN A 356 0.78 -25.99 51.48
CA ASN A 356 0.04 -24.80 51.89
C ASN A 356 0.43 -24.29 53.29
N ALA A 357 1.03 -25.16 54.12
CA ALA A 357 1.70 -24.74 55.35
C ALA A 357 2.77 -23.66 55.13
N GLY A 358 3.35 -23.57 53.92
CA GLY A 358 4.33 -22.56 53.55
C GLY A 358 3.73 -21.16 53.44
N LYS A 359 4.39 -20.16 54.03
CA LYS A 359 3.92 -18.78 54.10
C LYS A 359 4.81 -17.83 53.31
N ASP A 360 4.19 -16.76 52.83
CA ASP A 360 4.85 -15.71 52.05
C ASP A 360 5.67 -14.79 52.95
N LEU A 361 6.91 -14.49 52.53
CA LEU A 361 7.82 -13.57 53.20
C LEU A 361 7.94 -12.27 52.42
N ILE A 362 7.93 -11.14 53.14
CA ILE A 362 8.12 -9.82 52.54
C ILE A 362 9.28 -9.12 53.26
N PHE A 363 10.30 -8.74 52.49
CA PHE A 363 11.50 -8.05 52.94
C PHE A 363 11.39 -6.54 52.66
N THR A 364 11.76 -5.74 53.65
CA THR A 364 11.75 -4.27 53.59
C THR A 364 12.77 -3.69 54.59
N GLY A 365 12.93 -2.37 54.61
CA GLY A 365 13.90 -1.67 55.45
C GLY A 365 15.15 -1.25 54.68
N ASP A 366 16.32 -1.33 55.30
CA ASP A 366 17.59 -1.02 54.65
C ASP A 366 17.95 -2.09 53.60
N ALA A 367 18.82 -1.73 52.64
CA ALA A 367 19.46 -2.70 51.77
C ALA A 367 20.37 -3.64 52.57
N GLY A 368 20.26 -4.96 52.34
CA GLY A 368 20.71 -5.96 53.31
C GLY A 368 21.30 -7.26 52.78
N GLU A 369 21.69 -8.15 53.70
CA GLU A 369 22.28 -9.45 53.42
C GLU A 369 21.61 -10.56 54.24
N ILE A 370 21.21 -11.63 53.53
CA ILE A 370 20.59 -12.84 54.06
C ILE A 370 21.49 -14.04 53.77
N VAL A 371 21.71 -14.88 54.77
CA VAL A 371 22.53 -16.10 54.66
C VAL A 371 21.70 -17.32 55.05
N LEU A 372 21.51 -18.25 54.11
CA LEU A 372 20.89 -19.55 54.35
C LEU A 372 21.89 -20.49 55.04
N ASP A 373 21.57 -20.87 56.27
CA ASP A 373 22.28 -21.88 57.06
C ASP A 373 21.81 -23.31 56.70
N ASN A 374 20.58 -23.46 56.17
CA ASN A 374 20.01 -24.75 55.79
C ASN A 374 19.22 -24.63 54.48
N SER A 375 19.15 -25.71 53.67
CA SER A 375 18.28 -25.78 52.48
C SER A 375 16.81 -25.54 52.84
N VAL A 376 16.17 -24.57 52.18
CA VAL A 376 14.79 -24.16 52.45
C VAL A 376 13.84 -24.74 51.40
N ASN A 377 12.83 -25.50 51.85
CA ASN A 377 11.65 -25.82 51.05
C ASN A 377 10.46 -25.05 51.60
N GLN A 378 10.17 -23.88 51.02
CA GLN A 378 9.11 -23.00 51.48
C GLN A 378 7.71 -23.44 51.01
N GLY A 379 7.60 -24.55 50.26
CA GLY A 379 6.32 -25.06 49.76
C GLY A 379 5.64 -24.06 48.83
N ALA A 380 4.45 -23.60 49.22
CA ALA A 380 3.72 -22.54 48.53
C ALA A 380 4.07 -21.12 49.03
N GLY A 381 5.02 -20.93 49.93
CA GLY A 381 5.50 -19.58 50.30
C GLY A 381 6.40 -18.97 49.23
N SER A 382 6.18 -17.69 48.92
CA SER A 382 6.99 -16.85 48.02
C SER A 382 7.87 -15.86 48.79
N LEU A 383 8.78 -15.18 48.07
CA LEU A 383 9.58 -14.07 48.57
C LEU A 383 9.22 -12.78 47.83
N THR A 384 8.91 -11.71 48.54
CA THR A 384 8.75 -10.36 47.98
C THR A 384 9.80 -9.42 48.53
N PHE A 385 10.50 -8.68 47.67
CA PHE A 385 11.54 -7.72 48.08
C PHE A 385 11.15 -6.29 47.70
N ASN A 386 11.23 -5.38 48.68
CA ASN A 386 10.97 -3.94 48.54
C ASN A 386 12.23 -3.06 48.68
N SER A 387 13.39 -3.69 48.87
CA SER A 387 14.71 -3.06 49.06
C SER A 387 15.76 -3.97 48.42
N ASP A 388 16.96 -3.45 48.09
CA ASP A 388 18.04 -4.28 47.54
C ASP A 388 18.55 -5.33 48.55
N PHE A 389 18.82 -6.55 48.10
CA PHE A 389 19.36 -7.61 48.97
C PHE A 389 20.44 -8.45 48.29
N LYS A 390 21.39 -8.93 49.10
CA LYS A 390 22.20 -10.11 48.79
C LYS A 390 21.62 -11.32 49.52
N VAL A 391 21.36 -12.40 48.80
CA VAL A 391 20.92 -13.69 49.37
C VAL A 391 21.99 -14.72 49.03
N SER A 392 22.53 -15.42 50.04
CA SER A 392 23.68 -16.32 49.86
C SER A 392 23.62 -17.52 50.80
N THR A 393 24.55 -18.47 50.64
CA THR A 393 24.77 -19.60 51.56
C THR A 393 26.27 -19.77 51.84
N LYS A 394 26.59 -20.48 52.92
CA LYS A 394 27.96 -20.83 53.34
C LYS A 394 28.23 -22.35 53.30
N ASN A 395 27.26 -23.14 52.82
CA ASN A 395 27.27 -24.61 52.86
C ASN A 395 26.42 -25.26 51.74
N ASP A 396 26.39 -24.64 50.56
CA ASP A 396 25.65 -25.10 49.37
C ASP A 396 24.14 -25.32 49.58
N SER A 397 23.54 -24.64 50.57
CA SER A 397 22.10 -24.70 50.82
C SER A 397 21.29 -24.20 49.62
N THR A 398 20.21 -24.91 49.34
CA THR A 398 19.25 -24.66 48.25
C THR A 398 18.04 -23.85 48.72
N TRP A 399 17.35 -23.18 47.80
CA TRP A 399 16.00 -22.65 48.06
C TRP A 399 15.02 -23.08 46.97
N ILE A 400 13.86 -23.58 47.39
CA ILE A 400 12.69 -23.79 46.54
C ILE A 400 11.41 -23.33 47.26
N GLY A 401 10.53 -22.67 46.53
CA GLY A 401 9.27 -22.12 47.03
C GLY A 401 8.39 -21.64 45.87
N SER A 402 7.35 -20.86 46.15
CA SER A 402 6.36 -20.44 45.14
C SER A 402 6.94 -19.51 44.07
N GLY A 403 7.92 -18.68 44.43
CA GLY A 403 8.69 -17.83 43.52
C GLY A 403 9.21 -16.55 44.20
N ILE A 404 9.80 -15.67 43.40
CA ILE A 404 10.37 -14.39 43.83
C ILE A 404 9.68 -13.24 43.10
N ILE A 405 9.27 -12.22 43.86
CA ILE A 405 8.68 -10.96 43.40
C ILE A 405 9.67 -9.84 43.76
N LEU A 406 10.25 -9.18 42.76
CA LEU A 406 11.11 -8.01 42.96
C LEU A 406 10.35 -6.76 42.51
N ASN A 407 10.04 -5.86 43.44
CA ASN A 407 9.34 -4.63 43.08
C ASN A 407 10.23 -3.69 42.24
N LYS A 408 9.61 -2.65 41.67
CA LYS A 408 10.32 -1.69 40.82
C LYS A 408 11.54 -1.10 41.53
N ASP A 409 12.62 -0.90 40.77
CA ASP A 409 13.88 -0.30 41.21
C ASP A 409 14.65 -1.11 42.28
N VAL A 410 14.20 -2.35 42.59
CA VAL A 410 14.87 -3.30 43.49
C VAL A 410 15.80 -4.25 42.73
N ASN A 411 16.99 -4.49 43.29
CA ASN A 411 18.00 -5.41 42.76
C ASN A 411 18.34 -6.47 43.82
N VAL A 412 18.24 -7.75 43.47
CA VAL A 412 18.60 -8.86 44.37
C VAL A 412 19.75 -9.68 43.77
N LEU A 413 20.89 -9.67 44.44
CA LEU A 413 22.03 -10.53 44.16
C LEU A 413 21.79 -11.90 44.78
N TRP A 414 21.54 -12.90 43.94
CA TRP A 414 21.07 -14.22 44.31
C TRP A 414 22.18 -15.27 44.13
N GLN A 415 22.74 -15.73 45.25
CA GLN A 415 23.87 -16.66 45.34
C GLN A 415 23.45 -17.97 46.04
N VAL A 416 22.30 -18.52 45.61
CA VAL A 416 21.68 -19.74 46.15
C VAL A 416 21.18 -20.59 44.98
N ASN A 417 21.57 -21.87 44.94
CA ASN A 417 21.14 -22.81 43.90
C ASN A 417 19.70 -23.32 44.13
N GLY A 418 19.03 -23.76 43.07
CA GLY A 418 17.74 -24.44 43.13
C GLY A 418 17.88 -25.97 43.14
N GLU A 419 16.75 -26.68 43.21
CA GLU A 419 16.72 -28.15 43.20
C GLU A 419 16.21 -28.73 41.88
N LYS A 420 16.76 -29.90 41.51
CA LYS A 420 16.43 -30.62 40.28
C LYS A 420 14.93 -30.95 40.20
N GLY A 421 14.28 -30.46 39.15
CA GLY A 421 12.85 -30.70 38.91
C GLY A 421 11.91 -29.71 39.61
N ASP A 422 12.45 -28.73 40.35
CA ASP A 422 11.74 -27.49 40.64
C ASP A 422 12.06 -26.41 39.58
N ALA A 423 11.20 -25.41 39.49
CA ALA A 423 11.43 -24.21 38.70
C ALA A 423 11.33 -22.96 39.57
N LEU A 424 12.38 -22.14 39.58
CA LEU A 424 12.31 -20.79 40.15
C LEU A 424 11.38 -19.93 39.28
N HIS A 425 10.35 -19.32 39.86
CA HIS A 425 9.46 -18.39 39.16
C HIS A 425 9.79 -16.95 39.58
N LYS A 426 10.02 -16.04 38.62
CA LYS A 426 10.38 -14.63 38.86
C LYS A 426 9.38 -13.67 38.20
N ILE A 427 8.85 -12.73 38.99
CA ILE A 427 8.01 -11.60 38.52
C ILE A 427 8.37 -10.29 39.27
N GLY A 428 7.56 -9.24 39.07
CA GLY A 428 7.86 -7.86 39.47
C GLY A 428 8.96 -7.21 38.61
N GLU A 429 8.91 -5.89 38.45
CA GLU A 429 9.78 -5.12 37.55
C GLU A 429 11.28 -5.16 37.90
N GLY A 430 11.66 -5.49 39.14
CA GLY A 430 13.04 -5.46 39.63
C GLY A 430 13.96 -6.56 39.07
N THR A 431 15.27 -6.40 39.32
CA THR A 431 16.36 -7.20 38.74
C THR A 431 16.82 -8.33 39.66
N LEU A 432 16.79 -9.57 39.18
CA LEU A 432 17.39 -10.72 39.86
C LEU A 432 18.76 -11.03 39.24
N HIS A 433 19.85 -10.79 39.95
CA HIS A 433 21.21 -11.07 39.49
C HIS A 433 21.67 -12.41 40.05
N VAL A 434 21.63 -13.47 39.24
CA VAL A 434 21.97 -14.83 39.65
C VAL A 434 23.49 -15.02 39.54
N LYS A 435 24.16 -15.15 40.69
CA LYS A 435 25.62 -15.22 40.84
C LYS A 435 26.03 -16.23 41.92
N SER A 436 25.44 -17.42 41.87
CA SER A 436 25.81 -18.56 42.71
C SER A 436 27.00 -19.32 42.11
N THR A 437 27.51 -20.35 42.78
CA THR A 437 28.63 -21.18 42.32
C THR A 437 28.19 -22.53 41.77
N GLY A 438 28.93 -23.04 40.79
CA GLY A 438 28.78 -24.39 40.27
C GLY A 438 27.54 -24.61 39.41
N LYS A 439 27.13 -25.87 39.29
CA LYS A 439 26.00 -26.30 38.46
C LYS A 439 24.67 -26.24 39.23
N ASN A 440 23.82 -25.25 38.93
CA ASN A 440 22.45 -25.25 39.40
C ASN A 440 21.58 -26.23 38.58
N GLU A 441 21.00 -27.25 39.22
CA GLU A 441 20.12 -28.23 38.57
C GLU A 441 18.65 -27.79 38.44
N GLY A 442 18.26 -26.66 39.03
CA GLY A 442 16.91 -26.11 38.93
C GLY A 442 16.59 -25.50 37.55
N ASP A 443 15.30 -25.42 37.22
CA ASP A 443 14.80 -24.66 36.08
C ASP A 443 14.49 -23.19 36.47
N LEU A 444 14.33 -22.30 35.49
CA LEU A 444 13.84 -20.92 35.65
C LEU A 444 12.61 -20.66 34.77
N ARG A 445 11.62 -19.93 35.31
CA ARG A 445 10.57 -19.24 34.56
C ARG A 445 10.59 -17.76 34.92
N VAL A 446 10.75 -16.91 33.91
CA VAL A 446 10.69 -15.45 34.07
C VAL A 446 9.39 -14.95 33.46
N GLY A 447 8.63 -14.21 34.26
CA GLY A 447 7.38 -13.57 33.86
C GLY A 447 7.44 -12.05 33.91
N ASP A 448 8.38 -11.44 34.62
CA ASP A 448 8.48 -9.98 34.71
C ASP A 448 9.87 -9.50 35.16
N GLY A 449 10.19 -8.24 34.85
CA GLY A 449 11.46 -7.58 35.15
C GLY A 449 12.69 -8.25 34.51
N THR A 450 13.87 -7.96 35.07
CA THR A 450 15.15 -8.44 34.54
C THR A 450 15.69 -9.64 35.32
N VAL A 451 16.32 -10.59 34.63
CA VAL A 451 17.19 -11.61 35.24
C VAL A 451 18.54 -11.61 34.56
N ILE A 452 19.62 -11.46 35.31
CA ILE A 452 21.00 -11.56 34.82
C ILE A 452 21.54 -12.94 35.20
N LEU A 453 22.02 -13.71 34.23
CA LEU A 453 22.66 -15.00 34.44
C LEU A 453 24.19 -14.81 34.46
N ASP A 454 24.78 -14.89 35.65
CA ASP A 454 26.20 -14.63 35.93
C ASP A 454 26.70 -15.64 36.99
N GLN A 455 26.30 -16.91 36.84
CA GLN A 455 26.75 -18.03 37.65
C GLN A 455 28.27 -18.16 37.56
N GLN A 456 28.92 -18.41 38.68
CA GLN A 456 30.38 -18.56 38.79
C GLN A 456 30.78 -20.04 38.73
N LYS A 457 32.00 -20.31 38.25
CA LYS A 457 32.57 -21.66 38.24
C LYS A 457 32.83 -22.18 39.67
N ASP A 458 32.60 -23.47 39.89
CA ASP A 458 33.07 -24.17 41.10
C ASP A 458 34.55 -24.55 41.01
N ASP A 459 35.11 -25.13 42.08
CA ASP A 459 36.51 -25.59 42.16
C ASP A 459 36.88 -26.66 41.11
N ASN A 460 35.90 -27.30 40.46
CA ASN A 460 36.09 -28.27 39.39
C ASN A 460 35.90 -27.64 37.99
N GLY A 461 35.59 -26.34 37.92
CA GLY A 461 35.35 -25.59 36.69
C GLY A 461 33.92 -25.70 36.13
N ASN A 462 32.97 -26.32 36.83
CA ASN A 462 31.58 -26.40 36.36
C ASN A 462 30.87 -25.07 36.54
N VAL A 463 30.07 -24.66 35.55
CA VAL A 463 29.13 -23.53 35.63
C VAL A 463 27.83 -23.90 34.92
N GLN A 464 26.69 -23.53 35.50
CA GLN A 464 25.37 -23.54 34.86
C GLN A 464 24.40 -22.73 35.72
N ALA A 465 23.84 -21.63 35.21
CA ALA A 465 22.91 -20.79 35.96
C ALA A 465 21.57 -21.49 36.22
N PHE A 466 21.04 -22.20 35.22
CA PHE A 466 19.84 -23.05 35.31
C PHE A 466 19.90 -24.17 34.27
N ASN A 467 19.21 -25.27 34.55
CA ASN A 467 19.04 -26.41 33.62
C ASN A 467 18.20 -26.04 32.37
N LYS A 468 17.24 -25.11 32.53
CA LYS A 468 16.34 -24.64 31.47
C LYS A 468 15.78 -23.27 31.84
N VAL A 469 15.61 -22.37 30.88
CA VAL A 469 15.03 -21.03 31.08
C VAL A 469 13.77 -20.89 30.22
N THR A 470 12.68 -20.41 30.82
CA THR A 470 11.42 -20.11 30.12
C THR A 470 11.09 -18.62 30.28
N ILE A 471 11.05 -17.89 29.17
CA ILE A 471 10.76 -16.46 29.11
C ILE A 471 9.29 -16.30 28.70
N THR A 472 8.48 -15.59 29.48
CA THR A 472 7.01 -15.56 29.33
C THR A 472 6.37 -14.20 29.59
N SER A 473 5.15 -14.01 29.05
CA SER A 473 4.28 -12.82 29.11
C SER A 473 4.67 -11.61 28.26
N GLY A 474 5.91 -11.54 27.75
CA GLY A 474 6.41 -10.42 26.94
C GLY A 474 6.95 -9.23 27.75
N ARG A 475 6.79 -9.23 29.07
CA ARG A 475 7.36 -8.23 30.00
C ARG A 475 8.87 -8.39 30.25
N PRO A 476 9.43 -9.60 30.45
CA PRO A 476 10.77 -9.73 31.04
C PRO A 476 11.92 -9.68 30.03
N THR A 477 13.11 -9.44 30.58
CA THR A 477 14.40 -9.56 29.89
C THR A 477 15.30 -10.54 30.64
N VAL A 478 15.90 -11.49 29.93
CA VAL A 478 16.98 -12.36 30.46
C VAL A 478 18.28 -11.96 29.80
N VAL A 479 19.28 -11.59 30.59
CA VAL A 479 20.61 -11.15 30.16
C VAL A 479 21.63 -12.26 30.38
N LEU A 480 22.45 -12.55 29.38
CA LEU A 480 23.60 -13.45 29.51
C LEU A 480 24.84 -12.66 30.00
N GLY A 481 25.43 -13.08 31.12
CA GLY A 481 26.74 -12.59 31.57
C GLY A 481 27.88 -13.13 30.72
N ASP A 482 27.81 -14.42 30.37
CA ASP A 482 28.70 -15.10 29.43
C ASP A 482 27.96 -16.22 28.67
N ALA A 483 28.65 -16.88 27.73
CA ALA A 483 28.09 -17.93 26.88
C ALA A 483 28.05 -19.34 27.51
N GLU A 484 28.65 -19.58 28.69
CA GLU A 484 28.64 -20.86 29.40
C GLU A 484 27.43 -20.98 30.37
N GLN A 485 26.72 -19.88 30.61
CA GLN A 485 25.63 -19.77 31.59
C GLN A 485 24.49 -20.79 31.41
N ILE A 486 24.16 -21.17 30.17
CA ILE A 486 23.12 -22.15 29.85
C ILE A 486 23.31 -22.73 28.43
N ASP A 487 22.99 -24.02 28.25
CA ASP A 487 22.77 -24.59 26.91
C ASP A 487 21.63 -23.84 26.21
N ALA A 488 21.95 -23.08 25.16
CA ALA A 488 20.99 -22.27 24.40
C ALA A 488 19.81 -23.08 23.82
N ASN A 489 19.95 -24.40 23.66
CA ASN A 489 18.83 -25.27 23.27
C ASN A 489 17.79 -25.41 24.39
N ASN A 490 18.11 -25.11 25.65
CA ASN A 490 17.20 -25.17 26.80
C ASN A 490 16.60 -23.80 27.17
N ILE A 491 16.71 -22.81 26.27
CA ILE A 491 15.95 -21.57 26.33
C ILE A 491 14.61 -21.76 25.59
N TYR A 492 13.52 -21.31 26.20
CA TYR A 492 12.16 -21.39 25.68
C TYR A 492 11.50 -20.01 25.76
N PHE A 493 11.02 -19.47 24.65
CA PHE A 493 10.08 -18.36 24.64
C PHE A 493 8.67 -18.92 24.69
N GLY A 494 8.08 -18.94 25.89
CA GLY A 494 6.73 -19.43 26.12
C GLY A 494 5.66 -18.44 25.64
N PHE A 495 4.45 -18.53 26.18
CA PHE A 495 3.37 -17.61 25.81
C PHE A 495 3.80 -16.14 25.95
N ARG A 496 3.67 -15.35 24.88
CA ARG A 496 4.14 -13.97 24.69
C ARG A 496 5.64 -13.73 24.86
N GLY A 497 6.47 -14.77 25.03
CA GLY A 497 7.93 -14.64 25.12
C GLY A 497 8.41 -13.52 26.06
N GLY A 498 9.21 -12.61 25.52
CA GLY A 498 10.04 -11.63 26.22
C GLY A 498 11.40 -11.54 25.54
N ARG A 499 12.34 -10.78 26.12
CA ARG A 499 13.68 -10.59 25.56
C ARG A 499 14.69 -11.60 26.11
N LEU A 500 15.49 -12.18 25.22
CA LEU A 500 16.82 -12.70 25.52
C LEU A 500 17.83 -11.66 25.03
N ASP A 501 18.50 -10.99 25.95
CA ASP A 501 19.65 -10.15 25.65
C ASP A 501 20.93 -11.00 25.69
N LEU A 502 21.64 -11.01 24.58
CA LEU A 502 22.90 -11.71 24.44
C LEU A 502 24.08 -10.94 25.04
N ASN A 503 23.97 -9.61 25.21
CA ASN A 503 25.01 -8.78 25.83
C ASN A 503 26.42 -9.06 25.28
N GLY A 504 26.58 -8.98 23.96
CA GLY A 504 27.83 -9.27 23.24
C GLY A 504 28.21 -10.76 23.12
N ASN A 505 27.44 -11.70 23.69
CA ASN A 505 27.77 -13.12 23.61
C ASN A 505 27.41 -13.77 22.27
N SER A 506 28.10 -14.88 21.96
CA SER A 506 27.81 -15.75 20.82
C SER A 506 27.13 -17.04 21.29
N ILE A 507 25.94 -17.34 20.75
CA ILE A 507 25.21 -18.58 21.04
C ILE A 507 24.97 -19.43 19.78
N SER A 508 24.86 -20.75 19.96
CA SER A 508 24.51 -21.70 18.91
C SER A 508 23.40 -22.62 19.40
N LEU A 509 22.34 -22.77 18.63
CA LEU A 509 21.18 -23.61 18.95
C LEU A 509 20.60 -24.27 17.71
N SER A 510 20.02 -25.46 17.88
CA SER A 510 19.41 -26.23 16.77
C SER A 510 18.26 -25.48 16.10
N ARG A 511 17.42 -24.83 16.90
CA ARG A 511 16.29 -23.98 16.49
C ARG A 511 15.89 -23.07 17.64
N ILE A 512 15.29 -21.92 17.35
CA ILE A 512 14.65 -21.12 18.40
C ILE A 512 13.35 -21.82 18.82
N LYS A 513 13.15 -21.96 20.14
CA LYS A 513 11.91 -22.52 20.71
C LYS A 513 10.97 -21.37 21.06
N ALA A 514 9.99 -21.09 20.19
CA ALA A 514 9.09 -19.94 20.33
C ALA A 514 7.62 -20.36 20.16
N ALA A 515 6.80 -20.01 21.16
CA ALA A 515 5.37 -20.28 21.13
C ALA A 515 4.59 -19.37 20.17
N ASP A 516 4.97 -18.09 20.12
CA ASP A 516 4.31 -17.02 19.37
C ASP A 516 5.29 -15.87 19.06
N ASN A 517 4.78 -14.73 18.59
CA ASN A 517 5.56 -13.59 18.11
C ASN A 517 6.08 -12.63 19.21
N GLY A 518 5.87 -12.95 20.49
CA GLY A 518 6.45 -12.21 21.60
C GLY A 518 7.89 -12.60 21.94
N ALA A 519 8.45 -13.63 21.30
CA ALA A 519 9.87 -13.97 21.41
C ALA A 519 10.76 -12.87 20.79
N MET A 520 11.75 -12.38 21.55
CA MET A 520 12.74 -11.41 21.06
C MET A 520 14.16 -11.85 21.41
N ILE A 521 15.09 -11.75 20.45
CA ILE A 521 16.53 -11.91 20.68
C ILE A 521 17.22 -10.59 20.33
N VAL A 522 17.93 -10.00 21.30
CA VAL A 522 18.50 -8.65 21.23
C VAL A 522 19.97 -8.65 21.65
N ASN A 523 20.65 -7.53 21.40
CA ASN A 523 21.94 -7.22 22.02
C ASN A 523 21.87 -5.80 22.58
N HIS A 524 21.89 -5.64 23.89
CA HIS A 524 21.92 -4.32 24.54
C HIS A 524 23.34 -3.83 24.82
N ASN A 525 24.37 -4.61 24.47
CA ASN A 525 25.77 -4.21 24.54
C ASN A 525 26.16 -3.36 23.32
N ALA A 526 26.61 -2.12 23.55
CA ALA A 526 26.97 -1.18 22.48
C ALA A 526 28.37 -1.46 21.89
N ASP A 527 29.27 -2.06 22.66
CA ASP A 527 30.71 -2.14 22.37
C ASP A 527 31.11 -3.50 21.76
N THR A 528 30.28 -4.54 21.93
CA THR A 528 30.56 -5.92 21.51
C THR A 528 29.41 -6.51 20.71
N ALA A 529 29.72 -6.98 19.49
CA ALA A 529 28.77 -7.64 18.61
C ALA A 529 28.38 -9.04 19.12
N ALA A 530 27.08 -9.32 19.19
CA ALA A 530 26.54 -10.63 19.54
C ALA A 530 26.31 -11.50 18.30
N LYS A 531 26.25 -12.83 18.47
CA LYS A 531 25.99 -13.78 17.37
C LYS A 531 24.99 -14.86 17.75
N VAL A 532 24.07 -15.17 16.82
CA VAL A 532 23.15 -16.32 16.90
C VAL A 532 23.44 -17.26 15.73
N THR A 533 23.74 -18.53 16.02
CA THR A 533 23.93 -19.56 14.98
C THR A 533 22.85 -20.62 15.09
N LEU A 534 22.10 -20.84 14.01
CA LEU A 534 20.99 -21.79 13.91
C LEU A 534 21.42 -23.02 13.11
N THR A 535 21.60 -24.16 13.79
CA THR A 535 22.38 -25.31 13.27
C THR A 535 21.60 -26.62 13.07
N GLY A 536 20.29 -26.62 13.29
CA GLY A 536 19.43 -27.80 13.17
C GLY A 536 18.35 -27.66 12.12
N ASN A 537 17.47 -28.66 12.04
CA ASN A 537 16.23 -28.58 11.25
C ASN A 537 15.03 -28.19 12.16
N GLY A 538 13.81 -28.38 11.69
CA GLY A 538 12.55 -28.11 12.40
C GLY A 538 12.35 -28.91 13.69
N ILE A 539 11.14 -28.84 14.24
CA ILE A 539 10.83 -29.51 15.51
C ILE A 539 11.16 -31.01 15.48
N ASN A 540 11.73 -31.50 16.59
CA ASN A 540 12.31 -32.84 16.77
C ASN A 540 13.43 -33.22 15.76
N ASN A 541 13.96 -32.25 15.00
CA ASN A 541 14.92 -32.45 13.90
C ASN A 541 14.40 -33.36 12.77
N THR A 542 13.08 -33.60 12.70
CA THR A 542 12.43 -34.51 11.73
C THR A 542 11.77 -33.81 10.54
N ASN A 543 11.62 -32.48 10.62
CA ASN A 543 11.07 -31.64 9.55
C ASN A 543 12.19 -30.74 9.02
N THR A 544 12.34 -30.56 7.71
CA THR A 544 13.32 -29.62 7.13
C THR A 544 12.92 -28.16 7.31
N ASP A 545 11.63 -27.86 7.47
CA ASP A 545 11.13 -26.50 7.66
C ASP A 545 11.16 -26.07 9.15
N GLN A 546 11.77 -24.92 9.42
CA GLN A 546 11.67 -24.11 10.63
C GLN A 546 10.81 -22.86 10.35
N ALA A 547 10.18 -22.31 11.39
CA ALA A 547 9.67 -20.94 11.35
C ALA A 547 9.95 -20.24 12.69
N TYR A 548 10.35 -18.97 12.62
CA TYR A 548 10.47 -18.08 13.76
C TYR A 548 9.45 -16.94 13.63
N LEU A 549 8.46 -16.97 14.53
CA LEU A 549 7.40 -15.98 14.62
C LEU A 549 7.83 -14.71 15.37
N GLY A 550 8.96 -14.76 16.08
CA GLY A 550 9.49 -13.67 16.90
C GLY A 550 10.29 -12.63 16.10
N PHE A 551 11.11 -11.86 16.82
CA PHE A 551 11.77 -10.68 16.28
C PHE A 551 13.25 -10.62 16.70
N PHE A 552 14.13 -10.26 15.76
CA PHE A 552 15.54 -10.03 16.03
C PHE A 552 15.86 -8.54 16.13
N GLY A 553 16.74 -8.18 17.07
CA GLY A 553 17.06 -6.79 17.37
C GLY A 553 15.96 -6.09 18.19
N GLU A 554 16.22 -4.85 18.59
CA GLU A 554 15.37 -4.13 19.54
C GLU A 554 14.28 -3.30 18.85
N LYS A 555 13.08 -3.25 19.46
CA LYS A 555 11.94 -2.43 19.01
C LYS A 555 11.80 -1.13 19.80
N ASP A 556 12.32 -1.12 21.02
CA ASP A 556 12.26 0.03 21.92
C ASP A 556 13.45 0.97 21.67
N ASN A 557 13.19 2.08 20.99
CA ASN A 557 14.20 3.09 20.66
C ASN A 557 14.82 3.81 21.89
N SER A 558 14.38 3.49 23.12
CA SER A 558 15.03 3.94 24.36
C SER A 558 16.12 2.98 24.87
N LEU A 559 16.21 1.77 24.29
CA LEU A 559 17.21 0.76 24.62
C LEU A 559 18.28 0.65 23.52
N THR A 560 19.47 0.20 23.89
CA THR A 560 20.60 0.00 22.96
C THR A 560 20.27 -1.09 21.93
N ASN A 561 20.41 -0.79 20.64
CA ASN A 561 20.37 -1.80 19.58
C ASN A 561 21.80 -2.10 19.09
N GLY A 562 22.53 -2.86 19.91
CA GLY A 562 23.91 -3.27 19.66
C GLY A 562 24.03 -4.22 18.46
N GLU A 563 25.24 -4.41 17.95
CA GLU A 563 25.44 -5.23 16.76
C GLU A 563 25.04 -6.69 17.01
N LEU A 564 24.25 -7.28 16.10
CA LEU A 564 23.72 -8.63 16.19
C LEU A 564 23.84 -9.32 14.82
N ASN A 565 24.63 -10.39 14.75
CA ASN A 565 24.82 -11.18 13.53
C ASN A 565 24.13 -12.54 13.64
N ILE A 566 23.23 -12.81 12.70
CA ILE A 566 22.45 -14.05 12.62
C ILE A 566 23.07 -14.94 11.55
N HIS A 567 23.23 -16.22 11.84
CA HIS A 567 23.74 -17.23 10.93
C HIS A 567 22.77 -18.41 10.85
N TYR A 568 22.32 -18.75 9.65
CA TYR A 568 21.56 -19.96 9.36
C TYR A 568 22.47 -20.98 8.68
N ASN A 569 22.75 -22.08 9.38
CA ASN A 569 23.67 -23.12 8.94
C ASN A 569 23.11 -24.53 9.29
N PRO A 570 21.95 -24.93 8.72
CA PRO A 570 21.34 -26.22 8.96
C PRO A 570 22.23 -27.38 8.44
N PRO A 571 22.02 -28.62 8.92
CA PRO A 571 22.80 -29.80 8.50
C PRO A 571 22.53 -30.25 7.05
N SER A 572 21.69 -29.54 6.32
CA SER A 572 21.15 -29.91 5.02
C SER A 572 20.92 -28.66 4.18
N ASP A 573 21.34 -28.71 2.91
CA ASP A 573 21.05 -27.71 1.87
C ASP A 573 19.54 -27.49 1.66
N LYS A 574 18.72 -28.49 2.01
CA LYS A 574 17.25 -28.45 1.95
C LYS A 574 16.60 -27.94 3.24
N GLY A 575 17.39 -27.55 4.24
CA GLY A 575 16.90 -26.85 5.43
C GLY A 575 16.28 -25.51 5.03
N PHE A 576 15.12 -25.19 5.61
CA PHE A 576 14.36 -23.98 5.29
C PHE A 576 13.97 -23.23 6.56
N LEU A 577 14.27 -21.93 6.66
CA LEU A 577 13.89 -21.08 7.79
C LEU A 577 12.95 -19.96 7.36
N ALA A 578 11.71 -19.98 7.85
CA ALA A 578 10.77 -18.87 7.66
C ALA A 578 10.83 -17.86 8.82
N LEU A 579 11.32 -16.65 8.55
CA LEU A 579 11.24 -15.50 9.43
C LEU A 579 9.93 -14.76 9.13
N THR A 580 9.00 -14.72 10.08
CA THR A 580 7.66 -14.15 9.84
C THR A 580 7.19 -13.13 10.88
N GLY A 581 8.01 -12.80 11.88
CA GLY A 581 7.66 -11.78 12.88
C GLY A 581 8.15 -10.39 12.53
N GLY A 582 9.45 -10.26 12.27
CA GLY A 582 10.11 -9.01 11.85
C GLY A 582 11.57 -8.93 12.31
N SER A 583 12.24 -7.82 12.03
CA SER A 583 13.57 -7.51 12.59
C SER A 583 13.90 -6.02 12.58
N ASN A 584 14.76 -5.60 13.51
CA ASN A 584 15.46 -4.31 13.52
C ASN A 584 16.92 -4.56 13.88
N VAL A 585 17.67 -5.19 12.98
CA VAL A 585 19.03 -5.68 13.25
C VAL A 585 20.06 -4.68 12.73
N ASN A 586 20.79 -4.10 13.67
CA ASN A 586 22.11 -3.50 13.42
C ASN A 586 23.10 -4.67 13.24
N GLY A 587 23.55 -4.95 12.01
CA GLY A 587 24.30 -6.17 11.69
C GLY A 587 23.68 -6.99 10.55
N SER A 588 24.03 -8.28 10.45
CA SER A 588 23.77 -9.08 9.24
C SER A 588 22.94 -10.35 9.47
N LEU A 589 22.20 -10.75 8.42
CA LEU A 589 21.62 -12.09 8.27
C LEU A 589 22.46 -12.88 7.27
N ASN A 590 23.07 -13.99 7.72
CA ASN A 590 23.98 -14.81 6.92
C ASN A 590 23.33 -16.19 6.68
N ILE A 591 23.16 -16.55 5.41
CA ILE A 591 22.65 -17.85 4.97
C ILE A 591 23.87 -18.69 4.59
N ASP A 592 24.58 -19.20 5.60
CA ASP A 592 25.76 -20.05 5.43
C ASP A 592 25.37 -21.38 4.74
N ASN A 593 24.18 -21.91 5.06
CA ASN A 593 23.60 -23.08 4.40
C ASN A 593 22.05 -23.03 4.39
N GLY A 594 21.43 -23.92 3.62
CA GLY A 594 19.97 -23.99 3.51
C GLY A 594 19.37 -22.83 2.72
N ASN A 595 18.13 -22.47 3.08
CA ASN A 595 17.35 -21.41 2.45
C ASN A 595 16.54 -20.63 3.50
N VAL A 596 16.28 -19.35 3.25
CA VAL A 596 15.45 -18.50 4.13
C VAL A 596 14.24 -17.95 3.38
N LEU A 597 13.09 -17.86 4.07
CA LEU A 597 11.94 -17.03 3.70
C LEU A 597 11.81 -15.88 4.68
N ILE A 598 11.65 -14.67 4.19
CA ILE A 598 11.19 -13.50 4.92
C ILE A 598 9.76 -13.21 4.45
N SER A 599 8.75 -13.25 5.33
CA SER A 599 7.35 -12.96 4.95
C SER A 599 6.60 -12.20 6.04
N GLY A 600 5.42 -11.67 5.73
CA GLY A 600 4.42 -11.38 6.77
C GLY A 600 3.95 -12.66 7.47
N ALA A 601 3.23 -12.52 8.58
CA ALA A 601 2.63 -13.63 9.31
C ALA A 601 1.18 -13.88 8.86
N PRO A 602 0.82 -15.09 8.35
CA PRO A 602 -0.57 -15.50 8.23
C PRO A 602 -1.27 -15.46 9.61
N VAL A 603 -2.50 -14.97 9.69
CA VAL A 603 -3.16 -14.78 10.99
C VAL A 603 -3.66 -16.12 11.56
N LEU A 604 -3.22 -16.43 12.78
CA LEU A 604 -3.68 -17.60 13.53
C LEU A 604 -5.04 -17.30 14.20
N HIS A 605 -6.08 -17.98 13.74
CA HIS A 605 -7.41 -17.96 14.34
C HIS A 605 -7.58 -19.03 15.42
N ALA A 606 -8.56 -18.83 16.30
CA ALA A 606 -8.87 -19.75 17.39
C ALA A 606 -9.18 -21.16 16.87
N GLY A 607 -8.57 -22.19 17.47
CA GLY A 607 -8.70 -23.59 17.03
C GLY A 607 -7.71 -24.05 15.95
N ASN A 608 -6.60 -23.33 15.75
CA ASN A 608 -5.54 -23.68 14.79
C ASN A 608 -6.03 -23.64 13.32
N THR A 609 -6.72 -22.56 12.98
CA THR A 609 -7.16 -22.24 11.62
C THR A 609 -6.37 -21.04 11.11
N TYR A 610 -6.08 -21.00 9.82
CA TYR A 610 -5.57 -19.82 9.13
C TYR A 610 -6.57 -19.46 8.02
N LEU A 611 -6.94 -18.18 7.90
CA LEU A 611 -7.80 -17.69 6.82
C LEU A 611 -6.92 -17.01 5.74
N ASP A 612 -7.54 -16.25 4.83
CA ASP A 612 -6.81 -15.44 3.86
C ASP A 612 -6.62 -14.00 4.37
N ASP A 613 -6.01 -13.90 5.54
CA ASP A 613 -5.60 -12.66 6.19
C ASP A 613 -4.21 -12.79 6.80
N TRP A 614 -3.50 -11.66 6.83
CA TRP A 614 -2.09 -11.57 7.15
C TRP A 614 -1.82 -10.34 8.02
N THR A 615 -0.87 -10.47 8.94
CA THR A 615 -0.19 -9.32 9.57
C THR A 615 1.07 -9.04 8.76
N PRO A 616 1.22 -7.86 8.13
CA PRO A 616 2.47 -7.46 7.48
C PRO A 616 3.62 -7.41 8.48
N SER A 617 4.85 -7.59 7.99
CA SER A 617 6.05 -7.63 8.84
C SER A 617 7.20 -6.88 8.18
N ASP A 618 7.79 -5.95 8.94
CA ASP A 618 8.97 -5.17 8.58
C ASP A 618 10.25 -5.87 9.06
N PHE A 619 11.28 -5.84 8.21
CA PHE A 619 12.59 -6.41 8.47
C PHE A 619 13.68 -5.43 8.08
N VAL A 620 14.53 -5.06 9.03
CA VAL A 620 15.72 -4.24 8.78
C VAL A 620 16.95 -5.06 9.15
N PHE A 621 17.89 -5.16 8.21
CA PHE A 621 19.26 -5.65 8.43
C PHE A 621 20.22 -4.67 7.77
N SER A 622 21.46 -4.58 8.25
CA SER A 622 22.49 -3.84 7.51
C SER A 622 22.88 -4.58 6.22
N ASN A 623 22.97 -5.91 6.26
CA ASN A 623 23.26 -6.77 5.11
C ASN A 623 22.50 -8.11 5.22
N ILE A 624 22.08 -8.67 4.08
CA ILE A 624 21.71 -10.10 3.96
C ILE A 624 22.74 -10.78 3.05
N ASN A 625 23.50 -11.72 3.60
CA ASN A 625 24.55 -12.44 2.88
C ASN A 625 24.04 -13.85 2.55
N VAL A 626 23.95 -14.20 1.27
CA VAL A 626 23.46 -15.48 0.76
C VAL A 626 24.64 -16.27 0.21
N GLY A 627 24.99 -17.39 0.84
CA GLY A 627 26.14 -18.21 0.43
C GLY A 627 25.95 -18.91 -0.93
N ASP A 628 27.02 -19.56 -1.39
CA ASP A 628 27.05 -20.24 -2.68
C ASP A 628 26.01 -21.37 -2.77
N GLY A 629 25.18 -21.34 -3.82
CA GLY A 629 24.08 -22.27 -4.01
C GLY A 629 22.96 -22.19 -2.96
N LYS A 630 22.85 -21.09 -2.18
CA LYS A 630 21.80 -20.90 -1.16
C LYS A 630 20.66 -20.02 -1.66
N GLY A 631 19.51 -20.11 -1.00
CA GLY A 631 18.29 -19.44 -1.43
C GLY A 631 17.73 -18.41 -0.43
N LEU A 632 17.26 -17.28 -0.93
CA LEU A 632 16.48 -16.27 -0.19
C LEU A 632 15.16 -15.99 -0.90
N GLN A 633 14.04 -16.17 -0.21
CA GLN A 633 12.72 -15.68 -0.63
C GLN A 633 12.29 -14.50 0.23
N ILE A 634 11.88 -13.38 -0.36
CA ILE A 634 11.11 -12.31 0.31
C ILE A 634 9.67 -12.46 -0.17
N GLY A 635 8.85 -13.15 0.62
CA GLY A 635 7.48 -13.54 0.27
C GLY A 635 6.42 -12.47 0.56
N GLN A 636 5.16 -12.91 0.52
CA GLN A 636 3.99 -12.04 0.65
C GLN A 636 3.99 -11.23 1.96
N TYR A 637 3.50 -9.98 1.89
CA TYR A 637 3.33 -9.07 3.03
C TYR A 637 4.63 -8.74 3.82
N ALA A 638 5.81 -8.94 3.21
CA ALA A 638 7.08 -8.48 3.74
C ALA A 638 7.43 -7.06 3.26
N SER A 639 8.08 -6.33 4.15
CA SER A 639 8.76 -5.06 3.91
C SER A 639 10.19 -5.21 4.40
N VAL A 640 11.18 -5.04 3.51
CA VAL A 640 12.59 -5.34 3.82
C VAL A 640 13.49 -4.16 3.47
N ALA A 641 14.35 -3.77 4.40
CA ALA A 641 15.43 -2.82 4.19
C ALA A 641 16.77 -3.49 4.53
N ALA A 642 17.56 -3.81 3.50
CA ALA A 642 18.89 -4.40 3.59
C ALA A 642 19.57 -4.43 2.22
N ASP A 643 20.89 -4.20 2.18
CA ASP A 643 21.71 -4.58 1.03
C ASP A 643 21.85 -6.11 0.97
N ILE A 644 21.88 -6.72 -0.22
CA ILE A 644 21.92 -8.18 -0.39
C ILE A 644 23.15 -8.60 -1.20
N ASN A 645 24.02 -9.41 -0.60
CA ASN A 645 25.18 -10.00 -1.26
C ASN A 645 24.91 -11.49 -1.53
N ALA A 646 24.87 -11.89 -2.80
CA ALA A 646 24.49 -13.24 -3.20
C ALA A 646 25.62 -13.96 -3.96
N GLY A 647 26.14 -15.04 -3.38
CA GLY A 647 27.30 -15.82 -3.85
C GLY A 647 27.04 -16.65 -5.10
N GLU A 648 28.02 -17.46 -5.50
CA GLU A 648 27.96 -18.19 -6.78
C GLU A 648 26.78 -19.18 -6.81
N ASN A 649 26.04 -19.22 -7.92
CA ASN A 649 24.87 -20.09 -8.13
C ASN A 649 23.74 -19.90 -7.09
N SER A 650 23.71 -18.77 -6.36
CA SER A 650 22.66 -18.48 -5.38
C SER A 650 21.33 -18.06 -6.02
N HIS A 651 20.23 -18.18 -5.28
CA HIS A 651 18.87 -17.93 -5.77
C HIS A 651 18.12 -16.90 -4.91
N LEU A 652 17.76 -15.75 -5.49
CA LEU A 652 16.92 -14.73 -4.86
C LEU A 652 15.53 -14.70 -5.50
N LEU A 653 14.47 -14.69 -4.69
CA LEU A 653 13.09 -14.48 -5.14
C LEU A 653 12.41 -13.39 -4.30
N ILE A 654 12.06 -12.26 -4.90
CA ILE A 654 11.44 -11.12 -4.19
C ILE A 654 10.00 -10.94 -4.68
N GLY A 655 9.04 -10.95 -3.75
CA GLY A 655 7.60 -10.88 -4.03
C GLY A 655 6.96 -12.24 -4.32
N TYR A 656 5.66 -12.21 -4.61
CA TYR A 656 4.95 -13.42 -5.02
C TYR A 656 5.23 -13.77 -6.48
N ASN A 657 5.77 -14.95 -6.72
CA ASN A 657 5.98 -15.53 -8.06
C ASN A 657 5.47 -16.97 -8.12
N ARG A 658 5.22 -17.43 -9.34
CA ARG A 658 4.88 -18.80 -9.70
C ARG A 658 5.64 -19.22 -10.95
N GLY A 659 6.90 -19.63 -10.78
CA GLY A 659 7.73 -20.16 -11.86
C GLY A 659 7.51 -21.65 -12.15
N ASN A 660 8.38 -22.21 -12.99
CA ASN A 660 8.37 -23.62 -13.36
C ASN A 660 9.13 -24.48 -12.33
N GLU A 661 10.16 -23.92 -11.69
CA GLU A 661 10.99 -24.62 -10.71
C GLU A 661 10.49 -24.40 -9.27
N SER A 662 10.82 -25.32 -8.37
CA SER A 662 10.31 -25.29 -6.99
C SER A 662 10.87 -24.15 -6.14
N TRP A 663 12.00 -23.54 -6.50
CA TRP A 663 12.54 -22.38 -5.79
C TRP A 663 11.91 -21.06 -6.26
N GLU A 664 11.46 -20.98 -7.53
CA GLU A 664 10.78 -19.82 -8.11
C GLU A 664 9.34 -19.62 -7.58
N ASN A 665 8.82 -20.61 -6.85
CA ASN A 665 7.47 -20.60 -6.29
C ASN A 665 7.50 -20.11 -4.84
N THR A 666 6.87 -18.96 -4.56
CA THR A 666 6.88 -18.33 -3.23
C THR A 666 6.21 -19.21 -2.19
N ARG A 667 6.90 -19.50 -1.08
CA ARG A 667 6.36 -20.29 0.03
C ARG A 667 5.48 -19.45 0.97
N LYS A 668 4.40 -20.06 1.47
CA LYS A 668 3.60 -19.65 2.64
C LYS A 668 3.82 -20.68 3.74
N CYS A 669 4.41 -20.28 4.86
CA CYS A 669 4.68 -21.15 6.01
C CYS A 669 3.78 -20.78 7.20
N THR A 670 3.29 -21.78 7.93
CA THR A 670 2.48 -21.60 9.14
C THR A 670 2.93 -22.52 10.26
N VAL A 671 2.77 -22.10 11.52
CA VAL A 671 3.08 -22.94 12.70
C VAL A 671 1.80 -23.53 13.27
N ASN A 672 1.84 -24.81 13.64
CA ASN A 672 0.73 -25.48 14.30
C ASN A 672 0.76 -25.22 15.82
N ASP A 673 -0.21 -24.44 16.33
CA ASP A 673 -0.37 -24.06 17.75
C ASP A 673 -0.56 -25.27 18.68
N ASN A 674 -0.88 -26.46 18.15
CA ASN A 674 -1.00 -27.71 18.91
C ASN A 674 0.24 -28.61 18.89
N SER A 675 1.19 -28.43 17.96
CA SER A 675 2.33 -29.34 17.81
C SER A 675 3.69 -28.67 17.62
N GLY A 676 3.75 -27.35 17.41
CA GLY A 676 4.98 -26.63 17.07
C GLY A 676 5.52 -26.93 15.67
N VAL A 677 4.82 -27.74 14.86
CA VAL A 677 5.26 -28.10 13.51
C VAL A 677 5.02 -26.95 12.54
N THR A 678 6.09 -26.48 11.90
CA THR A 678 6.04 -25.62 10.72
C THR A 678 5.54 -26.40 9.51
N ASN A 679 4.61 -25.84 8.75
CA ASN A 679 4.12 -26.40 7.50
C ASN A 679 4.31 -25.33 6.40
N CYS A 680 5.28 -25.53 5.50
CA CYS A 680 5.41 -24.69 4.31
C CYS A 680 4.62 -25.27 3.13
N SER A 681 4.08 -24.38 2.31
CA SER A 681 3.27 -24.69 1.12
C SER A 681 3.52 -23.66 0.04
N GLN A 682 3.18 -23.95 -1.22
CA GLN A 682 3.30 -23.03 -2.35
C GLN A 682 1.91 -22.76 -2.92
N PRO A 683 1.14 -21.80 -2.34
CA PRO A 683 -0.24 -21.56 -2.74
C PRO A 683 -0.30 -20.85 -4.11
N THR A 684 -1.09 -21.40 -5.02
CA THR A 684 -1.49 -20.72 -6.26
C THR A 684 -2.59 -19.70 -5.96
N LEU A 685 -2.32 -18.41 -6.18
CA LEU A 685 -3.34 -17.37 -6.18
C LEU A 685 -4.08 -17.34 -7.53
N SER A 686 -5.36 -17.00 -7.53
CA SER A 686 -6.08 -16.59 -8.74
C SER A 686 -5.73 -15.17 -9.16
N ASP A 687 -6.00 -14.82 -10.41
CA ASP A 687 -5.72 -13.48 -10.98
C ASP A 687 -6.29 -12.34 -10.13
N LYS A 688 -7.45 -12.56 -9.49
CA LYS A 688 -8.09 -11.58 -8.60
C LYS A 688 -7.35 -11.45 -7.26
N GLU A 689 -6.90 -12.56 -6.67
CA GLU A 689 -6.13 -12.54 -5.43
C GLU A 689 -4.75 -11.91 -5.70
N LEU A 690 -4.09 -12.29 -6.80
CA LEU A 690 -2.83 -11.70 -7.24
C LEU A 690 -2.95 -10.21 -7.56
N ALA A 691 -4.04 -9.76 -8.19
CA ALA A 691 -4.26 -8.34 -8.44
C ALA A 691 -4.40 -7.53 -7.13
N ASN A 692 -5.12 -8.06 -6.14
CA ASN A 692 -5.35 -7.40 -4.85
C ASN A 692 -4.20 -7.53 -3.84
N LEU A 693 -3.33 -8.53 -4.00
CA LEU A 693 -2.15 -8.73 -3.15
C LEU A 693 -1.28 -7.46 -3.16
N PRO A 694 -0.88 -6.88 -2.01
CA PRO A 694 0.04 -5.75 -1.99
C PRO A 694 1.42 -6.19 -2.53
N TYR A 695 2.18 -5.22 -3.06
CA TYR A 695 3.59 -5.45 -3.35
C TYR A 695 4.34 -5.81 -2.07
N SER A 696 5.17 -6.85 -2.13
CA SER A 696 6.25 -7.00 -1.14
C SER A 696 7.35 -5.99 -1.50
N THR A 697 7.98 -5.37 -0.51
CA THR A 697 8.98 -4.31 -0.76
C THR A 697 10.38 -4.74 -0.34
N LEU A 698 11.37 -4.34 -1.12
CA LEU A 698 12.79 -4.44 -0.80
C LEU A 698 13.46 -3.11 -1.10
N THR A 699 14.22 -2.56 -0.15
CA THR A 699 15.04 -1.36 -0.30
C THR A 699 16.48 -1.67 0.12
N GLY A 700 17.45 -1.33 -0.74
CA GLY A 700 18.87 -1.67 -0.58
C GLY A 700 19.45 -2.18 -1.90
N ASP A 701 20.77 -2.14 -2.06
CA ASP A 701 21.43 -2.56 -3.30
C ASP A 701 21.68 -4.09 -3.32
N ILE A 702 21.62 -4.72 -4.50
CA ILE A 702 21.82 -6.17 -4.69
C ILE A 702 23.11 -6.43 -5.47
N HIS A 703 24.00 -7.24 -4.90
CA HIS A 703 25.15 -7.82 -5.57
C HIS A 703 24.90 -9.31 -5.89
N LEU A 704 25.13 -9.70 -7.15
CA LEU A 704 25.02 -11.08 -7.63
C LEU A 704 26.38 -11.55 -8.19
N ASP A 705 26.95 -12.64 -7.66
CA ASP A 705 28.13 -13.29 -8.23
C ASP A 705 27.73 -14.27 -9.36
N LYS A 706 28.68 -15.07 -9.84
CA LYS A 706 28.60 -15.93 -11.02
C LYS A 706 27.43 -16.90 -10.97
N ASN A 707 26.66 -16.96 -12.06
CA ASN A 707 25.49 -17.83 -12.23
C ASN A 707 24.38 -17.64 -11.16
N ALA A 708 24.43 -16.59 -10.34
CA ALA A 708 23.37 -16.27 -9.40
C ALA A 708 22.10 -15.80 -10.13
N ALA A 709 20.93 -16.16 -9.60
CA ALA A 709 19.63 -15.90 -10.20
C ALA A 709 18.77 -15.01 -9.30
N LEU A 710 18.36 -13.85 -9.80
CA LEU A 710 17.39 -12.95 -9.16
C LEU A 710 16.05 -13.00 -9.91
N THR A 711 14.98 -13.36 -9.21
CA THR A 711 13.62 -13.30 -9.73
C THR A 711 12.80 -12.29 -8.94
N LEU A 712 12.33 -11.23 -9.59
CA LEU A 712 11.26 -10.40 -9.08
C LEU A 712 9.91 -11.02 -9.48
N GLY A 713 9.09 -11.35 -8.48
CA GLY A 713 7.65 -11.59 -8.62
C GLY A 713 6.88 -10.28 -8.52
N LYS A 714 5.68 -10.30 -7.90
CA LYS A 714 4.95 -9.09 -7.52
C LYS A 714 5.63 -8.39 -6.34
N ALA A 715 6.71 -7.69 -6.63
CA ALA A 715 7.51 -6.88 -5.72
C ALA A 715 7.73 -5.46 -6.26
N LEU A 716 7.91 -4.53 -5.32
CA LEU A 716 8.53 -3.23 -5.57
C LEU A 716 9.95 -3.29 -4.98
N TYR A 717 10.95 -3.37 -5.85
CA TYR A 717 12.35 -3.32 -5.49
C TYR A 717 12.90 -1.90 -5.71
N THR A 718 13.62 -1.34 -4.74
CA THR A 718 14.23 -0.01 -4.80
C THR A 718 15.71 -0.09 -4.42
N GLY A 719 16.61 0.01 -5.39
CA GLY A 719 18.04 -0.23 -5.22
C GLY A 719 18.77 -0.42 -6.54
N ALA A 720 20.10 -0.45 -6.50
CA ALA A 720 20.94 -0.72 -7.66
C ALA A 720 21.30 -2.21 -7.73
N VAL A 721 21.55 -2.72 -8.92
CA VAL A 721 22.03 -4.09 -9.13
C VAL A 721 23.46 -4.06 -9.64
N LYS A 722 24.34 -4.86 -9.05
CA LYS A 722 25.68 -5.17 -9.56
C LYS A 722 25.82 -6.68 -9.72
N ALA A 723 25.68 -7.16 -10.94
CA ALA A 723 25.70 -8.59 -11.22
C ALA A 723 26.87 -9.02 -12.10
N ALA A 724 27.35 -10.25 -11.89
CA ALA A 724 28.25 -10.93 -12.81
C ALA A 724 27.60 -11.13 -14.19
N THR A 725 28.40 -11.22 -15.25
CA THR A 725 27.90 -11.26 -16.63
C THR A 725 27.09 -12.52 -16.97
N ASP A 726 27.34 -13.62 -16.25
CA ASP A 726 26.68 -14.92 -16.35
C ASP A 726 25.52 -15.10 -15.34
N SER A 727 25.21 -14.07 -14.56
CA SER A 727 23.98 -14.04 -13.73
C SER A 727 22.71 -13.93 -14.58
N THR A 728 21.56 -14.24 -13.99
CA THR A 728 20.25 -14.00 -14.60
C THR A 728 19.35 -13.17 -13.68
N PHE A 729 18.72 -12.13 -14.23
CA PHE A 729 17.69 -11.34 -13.57
C PHE A 729 16.37 -11.48 -14.35
N SER A 730 15.39 -12.15 -13.76
CA SER A 730 14.03 -12.31 -14.29
C SER A 730 13.03 -11.39 -13.58
N MET A 731 12.10 -10.79 -14.33
CA MET A 731 11.00 -9.96 -13.81
C MET A 731 9.65 -10.49 -14.31
N ALA A 732 8.77 -10.87 -13.38
CA ALA A 732 7.42 -11.35 -13.67
C ALA A 732 6.44 -10.21 -14.02
N SER A 733 5.25 -10.57 -14.51
CA SER A 733 4.17 -9.62 -14.73
C SER A 733 3.78 -8.91 -13.43
N ASN A 734 3.72 -7.58 -13.45
CA ASN A 734 3.56 -6.72 -12.28
C ASN A 734 4.77 -6.72 -11.31
N SER A 735 6.00 -6.94 -11.80
CA SER A 735 7.22 -6.51 -11.09
C SER A 735 7.48 -5.02 -11.29
N LYS A 736 7.97 -4.33 -10.26
CA LYS A 736 8.56 -3.00 -10.41
C LYS A 736 9.93 -2.92 -9.77
N TRP A 737 10.91 -2.45 -10.54
CA TRP A 737 12.23 -2.04 -10.07
C TRP A 737 12.36 -0.53 -10.18
N VAL A 738 12.91 0.13 -9.17
CA VAL A 738 13.32 1.53 -9.16
C VAL A 738 14.81 1.57 -8.82
N MET A 739 15.63 2.12 -9.71
CA MET A 739 17.08 2.16 -9.54
C MET A 739 17.51 3.30 -8.60
N SER A 740 18.24 2.98 -7.53
CA SER A 740 18.88 3.98 -6.64
C SER A 740 20.04 4.69 -7.36
N SER A 741 20.79 3.94 -8.17
CA SER A 741 21.92 4.43 -8.97
C SER A 741 22.14 3.56 -10.22
N GLY A 742 23.09 3.96 -11.07
CA GLY A 742 23.48 3.21 -12.26
C GLY A 742 23.80 1.74 -11.95
N SER A 743 23.24 0.84 -12.74
CA SER A 743 23.19 -0.60 -12.46
C SER A 743 23.79 -1.45 -13.59
N THR A 744 24.10 -2.70 -13.28
CA THR A 744 24.70 -3.67 -14.20
C THR A 744 24.11 -5.05 -13.92
N THR A 745 23.52 -5.67 -14.94
CA THR A 745 22.93 -7.02 -14.88
C THR A 745 23.72 -7.99 -15.75
N GLY A 746 23.60 -9.30 -15.50
CA GLY A 746 23.84 -10.32 -16.53
C GLY A 746 22.69 -10.31 -17.55
N THR A 747 22.16 -11.49 -17.88
CA THR A 747 20.97 -11.61 -18.75
C THR A 747 19.72 -11.08 -18.02
N LEU A 748 18.98 -10.17 -18.66
CA LEU A 748 17.75 -9.55 -18.14
C LEU A 748 16.53 -10.06 -18.91
N LYS A 749 15.62 -10.74 -18.21
CA LYS A 749 14.38 -11.32 -18.77
C LYS A 749 13.16 -10.61 -18.20
N MET A 750 12.29 -10.05 -19.04
CA MET A 750 11.09 -9.32 -18.62
C MET A 750 9.80 -9.99 -19.13
N ALA A 751 8.82 -10.16 -18.26
CA ALA A 751 7.48 -10.63 -18.63
C ALA A 751 6.50 -9.46 -18.79
N PRO A 752 5.47 -9.57 -19.66
CA PRO A 752 4.54 -8.49 -19.96
C PRO A 752 3.96 -7.82 -18.70
N GLY A 753 4.13 -6.50 -18.59
CA GLY A 753 3.74 -5.72 -17.41
C GLY A 753 4.78 -5.66 -16.29
N ALA A 754 6.01 -6.12 -16.51
CA ALA A 754 7.18 -5.73 -15.73
C ALA A 754 7.58 -4.27 -16.06
N SER A 755 8.06 -3.52 -15.05
CA SER A 755 8.51 -2.13 -15.23
C SER A 755 9.81 -1.83 -14.49
N ILE A 756 10.72 -1.10 -15.15
CA ILE A 756 11.99 -0.62 -14.57
C ILE A 756 12.00 0.90 -14.66
N VAL A 757 12.25 1.57 -13.54
CA VAL A 757 12.41 3.03 -13.45
C VAL A 757 13.89 3.33 -13.25
N LEU A 758 14.54 3.93 -14.25
CA LEU A 758 15.98 4.19 -14.18
C LEU A 758 16.30 5.31 -13.18
N SER A 759 15.43 6.31 -13.05
CA SER A 759 15.49 7.31 -11.98
C SER A 759 14.10 7.89 -11.70
N ASP A 760 13.91 8.55 -10.56
CA ASP A 760 12.74 9.38 -10.24
C ASP A 760 13.07 10.89 -10.14
N SER A 761 14.36 11.24 -10.18
CA SER A 761 14.91 12.53 -9.74
C SER A 761 15.65 13.27 -10.88
N THR A 762 16.72 14.00 -10.55
CA THR A 762 17.60 14.71 -11.51
C THR A 762 18.95 14.01 -11.73
N GLN A 763 19.20 12.89 -11.03
CA GLN A 763 20.33 12.03 -11.30
C GLN A 763 20.12 11.29 -12.62
N ASN A 764 21.21 11.05 -13.37
CA ASN A 764 21.19 10.22 -14.57
C ASN A 764 21.74 8.85 -14.22
N ASN A 765 20.98 7.80 -14.46
CA ASN A 765 21.40 6.43 -14.23
C ASN A 765 21.51 5.66 -15.56
N VAL A 766 22.56 4.85 -15.67
CA VAL A 766 22.76 3.94 -16.80
C VAL A 766 22.40 2.52 -16.36
N LEU A 767 21.61 1.80 -17.17
CA LEU A 767 21.38 0.37 -17.02
C LEU A 767 22.20 -0.39 -18.06
N ASN A 768 23.24 -1.11 -17.60
CA ASN A 768 24.08 -1.93 -18.46
C ASN A 768 23.63 -3.40 -18.37
N VAL A 769 23.05 -3.94 -19.44
CA VAL A 769 22.70 -5.36 -19.55
C VAL A 769 23.88 -6.06 -20.22
N MET A 770 24.69 -6.78 -19.43
CA MET A 770 25.92 -7.41 -19.90
C MET A 770 25.65 -8.71 -20.67
N GLY A 771 24.58 -9.43 -20.29
CA GLY A 771 24.07 -10.58 -21.02
C GLY A 771 22.98 -10.18 -22.00
N ASP A 772 22.10 -11.14 -22.30
CA ASP A 772 21.00 -10.96 -23.24
C ASP A 772 19.82 -10.18 -22.62
N LEU A 773 18.99 -9.56 -23.47
CA LEU A 773 17.76 -8.85 -23.07
C LEU A 773 16.54 -9.54 -23.72
N GLU A 774 15.71 -10.21 -22.93
CA GLU A 774 14.62 -11.07 -23.41
C GLU A 774 13.23 -10.67 -22.92
N GLY A 775 12.23 -10.75 -23.81
CA GLY A 775 10.81 -10.67 -23.45
C GLY A 775 10.18 -9.28 -23.64
N GLU A 776 9.34 -8.85 -22.70
CA GLU A 776 8.50 -7.65 -22.85
C GLU A 776 8.41 -6.82 -21.56
N GLY A 777 8.50 -5.49 -21.67
CA GLY A 777 8.47 -4.61 -20.49
C GLY A 777 8.40 -3.09 -20.78
N GLU A 778 8.18 -2.31 -19.73
CA GLU A 778 8.25 -0.84 -19.73
C GLU A 778 9.52 -0.34 -19.03
N PHE A 779 10.27 0.55 -19.68
CA PHE A 779 11.35 1.32 -19.06
C PHE A 779 10.90 2.78 -18.88
N GLU A 780 10.89 3.28 -17.65
CA GLU A 780 10.66 4.70 -17.34
C GLU A 780 12.02 5.42 -17.25
N LEU A 781 12.23 6.43 -18.09
CA LEU A 781 13.48 7.21 -18.18
C LEU A 781 13.20 8.70 -17.90
N ASN A 782 14.00 9.33 -17.05
CA ASN A 782 14.08 10.79 -17.01
C ASN A 782 15.14 11.30 -18.00
N THR A 783 14.80 12.32 -18.78
CA THR A 783 15.74 13.02 -19.66
C THR A 783 15.79 14.51 -19.34
N ARG A 784 16.85 15.16 -19.83
CA ARG A 784 17.00 16.62 -19.94
C ARG A 784 17.66 16.89 -21.29
N LEU A 785 16.91 16.74 -22.38
CA LEU A 785 17.45 16.79 -23.75
C LEU A 785 18.20 18.11 -24.07
N ALA A 786 17.80 19.23 -23.45
CA ALA A 786 18.53 20.50 -23.57
C ALA A 786 19.95 20.48 -22.97
N GLU A 787 20.19 19.63 -21.98
CA GLU A 787 21.50 19.38 -21.38
C GLU A 787 22.25 18.21 -22.05
N LYS A 788 21.61 17.51 -23.00
CA LYS A 788 22.07 16.25 -23.61
C LYS A 788 22.43 15.20 -22.57
N SER A 789 21.63 15.13 -21.50
CA SER A 789 21.85 14.22 -20.39
C SER A 789 20.53 13.69 -19.85
N GLY A 790 20.57 12.49 -19.26
CA GLY A 790 19.40 11.72 -18.86
C GLY A 790 19.76 10.26 -18.66
N ASP A 791 18.77 9.45 -18.27
CA ASP A 791 18.91 8.01 -18.15
C ASP A 791 19.17 7.34 -19.52
N SER A 792 19.85 6.19 -19.53
CA SER A 792 20.10 5.41 -20.75
C SER A 792 20.27 3.91 -20.47
N ILE A 793 19.94 3.09 -21.46
CA ILE A 793 20.04 1.64 -21.42
C ILE A 793 21.09 1.19 -22.44
N VAL A 794 21.96 0.28 -22.05
CA VAL A 794 23.03 -0.26 -22.90
C VAL A 794 22.99 -1.78 -22.82
N VAL A 795 22.86 -2.45 -23.96
CA VAL A 795 22.81 -3.92 -24.04
C VAL A 795 24.05 -4.43 -24.75
N HIS A 796 24.77 -5.34 -24.12
CA HIS A 796 26.03 -5.92 -24.63
C HIS A 796 25.87 -7.36 -25.16
N GLY A 797 24.86 -8.11 -24.69
CA GLY A 797 24.40 -9.35 -25.32
C GLY A 797 23.43 -9.11 -26.47
N LEU A 798 22.65 -10.13 -26.82
CA LEU A 798 21.60 -10.06 -27.83
C LEU A 798 20.27 -9.66 -27.20
N ALA A 799 19.49 -8.83 -27.91
CA ALA A 799 18.16 -8.44 -27.50
C ALA A 799 17.07 -9.08 -28.36
N SER A 800 15.96 -9.47 -27.73
CA SER A 800 14.76 -9.98 -28.39
C SER A 800 13.48 -9.65 -27.61
N GLY A 801 12.37 -9.48 -28.33
CA GLY A 801 11.04 -9.17 -27.77
C GLY A 801 10.59 -7.73 -28.00
N SER A 802 9.78 -7.16 -27.08
CA SER A 802 9.12 -5.85 -27.26
C SER A 802 9.20 -4.94 -26.04
N TYR A 803 9.85 -3.79 -26.18
CA TYR A 803 10.12 -2.85 -25.10
C TYR A 803 9.46 -1.49 -25.31
N THR A 804 8.82 -0.97 -24.27
CA THR A 804 8.21 0.36 -24.27
C THR A 804 9.06 1.34 -23.47
N LEU A 805 9.56 2.40 -24.12
CA LEU A 805 10.28 3.50 -23.48
C LEU A 805 9.30 4.60 -23.10
N LYS A 806 9.22 4.92 -21.82
CA LYS A 806 8.35 5.96 -21.26
C LYS A 806 9.21 7.11 -20.77
N VAL A 807 9.40 8.07 -21.65
CA VAL A 807 10.30 9.21 -21.42
C VAL A 807 9.55 10.34 -20.72
N LYS A 808 10.14 10.85 -19.64
CA LYS A 808 9.75 12.08 -18.95
C LYS A 808 10.92 13.06 -19.03
N ASP A 809 10.72 14.22 -19.66
CA ASP A 809 11.78 15.24 -19.72
C ASP A 809 11.56 16.36 -18.69
N ASN A 810 12.61 16.67 -17.93
CA ASN A 810 12.61 17.71 -16.89
C ASN A 810 13.39 18.97 -17.30
N GLY A 811 13.84 19.05 -18.56
CA GLY A 811 14.57 20.18 -19.13
C GLY A 811 13.69 21.18 -19.88
N GLY A 812 14.34 22.09 -20.60
CA GLY A 812 13.71 22.98 -21.57
C GLY A 812 13.73 22.40 -22.99
N ASP A 813 13.29 23.20 -23.96
CA ASP A 813 13.42 22.86 -25.39
C ASP A 813 14.90 22.62 -25.75
N PRO A 814 15.25 21.55 -26.48
CA PRO A 814 16.64 21.22 -26.76
C PRO A 814 17.31 22.18 -27.75
N VAL A 815 18.65 22.24 -27.66
CA VAL A 815 19.49 23.06 -28.55
C VAL A 815 19.39 22.54 -29.97
N GLN A 816 19.19 23.44 -30.94
CA GLN A 816 18.98 23.11 -32.36
C GLN A 816 20.28 22.72 -33.12
N ASP A 817 21.14 21.87 -32.52
CA ASP A 817 22.33 21.31 -33.19
C ASP A 817 22.16 19.85 -33.66
N GLY A 818 20.94 19.30 -33.55
CA GLY A 818 20.54 18.01 -34.12
C GLY A 818 21.06 16.77 -33.37
N ARG A 819 21.88 16.92 -32.32
CA ARG A 819 22.38 15.80 -31.52
C ARG A 819 21.39 15.46 -30.42
N MET A 820 20.83 14.26 -30.46
CA MET A 820 19.82 13.79 -29.51
C MET A 820 20.38 12.56 -28.76
N GLN A 821 19.93 12.34 -27.53
CA GLN A 821 20.52 11.31 -26.67
C GLN A 821 19.96 9.92 -27.04
N ALA A 822 20.85 8.92 -27.10
CA ALA A 822 20.47 7.51 -27.15
C ALA A 822 19.78 7.10 -25.84
N LEU A 823 18.56 6.58 -25.95
CA LEU A 823 17.81 6.05 -24.81
C LEU A 823 18.13 4.57 -24.57
N MET A 824 18.39 3.85 -25.65
CA MET A 824 18.71 2.42 -25.67
C MET A 824 19.71 2.14 -26.80
N SER A 825 20.82 1.47 -26.46
CA SER A 825 21.99 1.28 -27.33
C SER A 825 22.36 -0.21 -27.39
N PHE A 826 22.56 -0.76 -28.58
CA PHE A 826 22.84 -2.20 -28.79
C PHE A 826 24.29 -2.44 -29.23
N ASN A 827 25.17 -2.77 -28.28
CA ASN A 827 26.62 -2.87 -28.51
C ASN A 827 27.08 -4.20 -29.13
N ASN A 828 26.21 -5.19 -29.30
CA ASN A 828 26.57 -6.48 -29.90
C ASN A 828 26.54 -6.39 -31.44
N PRO A 829 27.66 -6.61 -32.16
CA PRO A 829 27.70 -6.59 -33.63
C PRO A 829 26.84 -7.67 -34.32
N GLN A 830 26.31 -8.65 -33.57
CA GLN A 830 25.45 -9.72 -34.06
C GLN A 830 23.95 -9.47 -33.80
N GLN A 831 23.56 -8.26 -33.37
CA GLN A 831 22.15 -7.93 -33.08
C GLN A 831 21.27 -8.03 -34.33
N ASP A 832 20.29 -8.95 -34.28
CA ASP A 832 19.20 -9.00 -35.26
C ASP A 832 18.08 -8.04 -34.85
N PHE A 833 17.93 -6.93 -35.59
CA PHE A 833 16.88 -5.94 -35.35
C PHE A 833 15.48 -6.36 -35.82
N SER A 834 15.31 -7.56 -36.41
CA SER A 834 14.00 -8.16 -36.66
C SER A 834 13.42 -8.88 -35.43
N LEU A 835 14.28 -9.24 -34.46
CA LEU A 835 13.89 -9.94 -33.24
C LEU A 835 13.56 -9.00 -32.07
N VAL A 836 13.94 -7.73 -32.14
CA VAL A 836 13.70 -6.72 -31.09
C VAL A 836 12.91 -5.52 -31.62
N ASN A 837 11.84 -5.18 -30.91
CA ASN A 837 10.98 -4.04 -31.17
C ASN A 837 11.07 -3.06 -30.00
N VAL A 838 11.31 -1.78 -30.28
CA VAL A 838 11.40 -0.73 -29.26
C VAL A 838 10.51 0.44 -29.69
N ALA A 839 9.60 0.86 -28.82
CA ALA A 839 8.62 1.91 -29.10
C ALA A 839 8.50 2.90 -27.93
N LEU A 840 8.00 4.11 -28.18
CA LEU A 840 7.64 5.04 -27.11
C LEU A 840 6.25 4.73 -26.55
N ALA A 841 6.04 4.97 -25.26
CA ALA A 841 4.71 4.92 -24.64
C ALA A 841 3.75 5.90 -25.35
N GLY A 842 2.70 5.36 -26.00
CA GLY A 842 1.78 6.16 -26.83
C GLY A 842 2.33 6.59 -28.20
N GLY A 843 3.52 6.12 -28.59
CA GLY A 843 4.16 6.40 -29.89
C GLY A 843 4.91 7.73 -29.98
N TYR A 844 4.99 8.49 -28.88
CA TYR A 844 5.70 9.78 -28.84
C TYR A 844 6.18 10.14 -27.43
N ALA A 845 7.06 11.14 -27.34
CA ALA A 845 7.41 11.83 -26.12
C ALA A 845 7.23 13.35 -26.32
N ASP A 846 6.59 14.04 -25.38
CA ASP A 846 6.42 15.50 -25.42
C ASP A 846 7.49 16.17 -24.56
N ILE A 847 8.47 16.82 -25.20
CA ILE A 847 9.55 17.56 -24.52
C ILE A 847 9.41 19.05 -24.86
N GLY A 848 9.05 19.83 -23.85
CA GLY A 848 8.84 21.27 -23.97
C GLY A 848 7.84 21.61 -25.08
N THR A 849 8.24 22.49 -26.00
CA THR A 849 7.40 22.94 -27.13
C THR A 849 7.04 21.82 -28.12
N TYR A 850 7.84 20.75 -28.21
CA TYR A 850 7.84 19.83 -29.35
C TYR A 850 7.47 18.39 -28.97
N ARG A 851 6.91 17.66 -29.95
CA ARG A 851 6.63 16.23 -29.89
C ARG A 851 7.72 15.46 -30.63
N TYR A 852 8.31 14.48 -29.96
CA TYR A 852 9.37 13.61 -30.46
C TYR A 852 8.82 12.22 -30.73
N ARG A 853 9.39 11.54 -31.73
CA ARG A 853 9.16 10.13 -32.04
C ARG A 853 10.48 9.37 -31.84
N LEU A 854 10.44 8.05 -31.87
CA LEU A 854 11.64 7.21 -31.78
C LEU A 854 12.15 6.88 -33.19
N THR A 855 13.46 6.94 -33.39
CA THR A 855 14.14 6.44 -34.59
C THR A 855 15.34 5.60 -34.18
N ARG A 856 15.79 4.70 -35.05
CA ARG A 856 17.06 3.98 -34.90
C ARG A 856 18.07 4.55 -35.89
N GLN A 857 19.24 4.97 -35.39
CA GLN A 857 20.42 5.21 -36.23
C GLN A 857 21.47 4.18 -35.84
N GLU A 858 21.91 3.37 -36.81
CA GLU A 858 22.79 2.22 -36.58
C GLU A 858 22.28 1.34 -35.42
N ASN A 859 22.93 1.40 -34.26
CA ASN A 859 22.62 0.59 -33.08
C ASN A 859 21.81 1.33 -31.99
N ASP A 860 21.58 2.64 -32.16
CA ASP A 860 21.03 3.51 -31.13
C ASP A 860 19.58 3.92 -31.42
N TYR A 861 18.71 3.70 -30.42
CA TYR A 861 17.35 4.24 -30.43
C TYR A 861 17.34 5.62 -29.79
N MET A 862 17.11 6.63 -30.62
CA MET A 862 17.13 8.05 -30.26
C MET A 862 15.75 8.68 -30.45
N LEU A 863 15.49 9.72 -29.68
CA LEU A 863 14.38 10.63 -29.97
C LEU A 863 14.70 11.49 -31.20
N TYR A 864 13.68 11.80 -32.00
CA TYR A 864 13.77 12.77 -33.09
C TYR A 864 12.51 13.61 -33.24
N ASN A 865 12.66 14.84 -33.74
CA ASN A 865 11.56 15.67 -34.23
C ASN A 865 11.79 15.96 -35.72
N PRO A 866 10.78 15.76 -36.60
CA PRO A 866 10.96 15.86 -38.05
C PRO A 866 11.19 17.30 -38.58
N VAL A 867 11.07 18.33 -37.73
CA VAL A 867 11.17 19.74 -38.13
C VAL A 867 12.36 20.47 -37.46
N ILE A 868 13.07 19.82 -36.54
CA ILE A 868 14.39 20.27 -36.09
C ILE A 868 15.43 19.63 -37.02
N PRO A 869 16.10 20.40 -37.90
CA PRO A 869 16.90 19.82 -38.99
C PRO A 869 18.15 19.11 -38.44
N TRP A 870 18.19 17.79 -38.60
CA TRP A 870 19.38 16.98 -38.36
C TRP A 870 20.48 17.39 -39.34
N ARG A 871 21.66 17.72 -38.82
CA ARG A 871 22.88 17.86 -39.61
C ARG A 871 23.84 16.73 -39.21
N PRO A 872 24.10 15.75 -40.09
CA PRO A 872 25.29 14.93 -39.93
C PRO A 872 26.51 15.85 -40.04
N LEU A 873 27.60 15.51 -39.38
CA LEU A 873 28.89 16.12 -39.66
C LEU A 873 29.36 15.58 -41.02
N GLU A 874 29.57 16.47 -42.01
CA GLU A 874 30.38 16.07 -43.16
C GLU A 874 31.75 15.61 -42.65
N PRO A 875 32.31 14.49 -43.13
CA PRO A 875 33.68 14.13 -42.84
C PRO A 875 34.60 15.27 -43.31
N ALA A 876 35.46 15.76 -42.41
CA ALA A 876 36.25 16.95 -42.66
C ALA A 876 37.16 16.75 -43.89
N LYS A 877 36.86 17.48 -44.97
CA LYS A 877 37.71 17.53 -46.16
C LYS A 877 39.11 18.03 -45.73
N PRO A 878 40.20 17.34 -46.08
CA PRO A 878 41.54 17.77 -45.69
C PRO A 878 41.84 19.12 -46.33
N ASN A 879 42.07 20.14 -45.49
CA ASN A 879 42.48 21.46 -45.96
C ASN A 879 43.99 21.41 -46.28
N PRO A 880 44.42 21.77 -47.50
CA PRO A 880 45.85 21.88 -47.83
C PRO A 880 46.52 23.04 -47.08
N ASP A 881 47.85 23.05 -47.12
CA ASP A 881 48.74 24.12 -46.63
C ASP A 881 48.71 24.44 -45.13
N THR A 882 49.64 23.86 -44.38
CA THR A 882 50.66 24.62 -43.61
C THR A 882 51.82 23.69 -43.19
N PRO A 883 53.04 24.21 -42.94
CA PRO A 883 54.28 23.49 -43.27
C PRO A 883 54.91 22.66 -42.15
N GLU A 884 55.73 21.69 -42.56
CA GLU A 884 56.63 20.92 -41.70
C GLU A 884 57.77 21.78 -41.15
N THR A 885 57.95 21.78 -39.82
CA THR A 885 59.25 22.03 -39.18
C THR A 885 59.35 21.23 -37.88
N ASN A 886 60.21 20.21 -37.85
CA ASN A 886 60.64 19.53 -36.63
C ASN A 886 62.17 19.36 -36.67
N PRO A 887 62.92 19.81 -35.64
CA PRO A 887 64.37 19.63 -35.59
C PRO A 887 64.74 18.30 -34.89
N ASP A 888 65.38 17.39 -35.62
CA ASP A 888 66.01 16.19 -35.06
C ASP A 888 67.22 16.51 -34.18
N THR A 889 67.62 15.58 -33.30
CA THR A 889 69.03 15.26 -32.95
C THR A 889 69.09 14.12 -31.89
N PRO A 890 70.16 13.28 -31.84
CA PRO A 890 70.86 12.65 -32.97
C PRO A 890 71.37 11.20 -32.70
N GLU A 891 72.10 10.64 -33.68
CA GLU A 891 73.10 9.55 -33.57
C GLU A 891 72.60 8.10 -33.29
N THR A 892 73.24 7.02 -33.80
CA THR A 892 74.58 6.85 -34.41
C THR A 892 74.58 6.08 -35.76
N ASN A 893 75.51 6.41 -36.67
CA ASN A 893 75.96 5.63 -37.84
C ASN A 893 77.29 4.87 -37.49
N PRO A 894 77.87 3.89 -38.24
CA PRO A 894 78.02 3.77 -39.71
C PRO A 894 77.45 2.41 -40.27
N ASP A 895 77.63 1.95 -41.53
CA ASP A 895 78.52 2.36 -42.65
C ASP A 895 77.92 1.99 -44.06
N THR A 896 78.79 1.74 -45.05
CA THR A 896 78.58 1.56 -46.51
C THR A 896 79.39 0.32 -47.02
N PRO A 897 79.48 -0.10 -48.31
CA PRO A 897 79.02 0.55 -49.57
C PRO A 897 78.48 -0.33 -50.76
N GLU A 898 77.95 0.37 -51.78
CA GLU A 898 78.17 0.23 -53.27
C GLU A 898 77.44 -0.74 -54.26
N THR A 899 77.31 -0.21 -55.51
CA THR A 899 77.04 -0.78 -56.88
C THR A 899 75.61 -0.93 -57.48
N ASN A 900 75.51 -0.72 -58.82
CA ASN A 900 74.28 -0.58 -59.66
C ASN A 900 74.56 -0.95 -61.15
N PRO A 901 73.70 -1.71 -61.85
CA PRO A 901 73.16 -1.31 -63.19
C PRO A 901 71.75 -1.86 -63.55
N ASP A 902 70.96 -1.44 -64.57
CA ASP A 902 70.81 -0.19 -65.39
C ASP A 902 69.45 -0.26 -66.21
N THR A 903 69.34 0.33 -67.42
CA THR A 903 68.11 0.63 -68.23
C THR A 903 68.13 -0.05 -69.65
N PRO A 904 67.43 0.33 -70.79
CA PRO A 904 66.36 1.34 -71.12
C PRO A 904 65.26 0.97 -72.20
N GLU A 905 64.34 1.94 -72.51
CA GLU A 905 63.55 2.20 -73.78
C GLU A 905 62.48 1.17 -74.30
N THR A 906 61.60 1.35 -75.33
CA THR A 906 61.44 2.30 -76.50
C THR A 906 59.93 2.54 -76.94
N ASN A 907 59.61 3.05 -78.16
CA ASN A 907 58.27 3.40 -78.75
C ASN A 907 58.30 3.28 -80.33
N PRO A 908 57.41 3.76 -81.28
CA PRO A 908 56.09 4.48 -81.26
C PRO A 908 55.00 4.19 -82.39
N ASP A 909 53.93 5.02 -82.44
CA ASP A 909 53.08 5.58 -83.56
C ASP A 909 52.20 4.80 -84.62
N THR A 910 50.85 5.00 -84.55
CA THR A 910 49.78 5.41 -85.57
C THR A 910 49.65 4.76 -87.01
N PRO A 911 48.67 5.09 -87.93
CA PRO A 911 47.37 5.84 -87.92
C PRO A 911 46.13 5.22 -88.70
N GLU A 912 45.01 5.99 -88.80
CA GLU A 912 43.99 6.11 -89.92
C GLU A 912 42.72 5.20 -90.11
N THR A 913 41.82 5.57 -91.07
CA THR A 913 40.32 5.46 -90.94
C THR A 913 39.44 5.15 -92.19
N ASN A 914 38.29 4.43 -91.98
CA ASN A 914 37.03 4.36 -92.81
C ASN A 914 37.10 3.66 -94.22
N PRO A 915 35.99 3.35 -94.99
CA PRO A 915 34.54 3.62 -94.82
C PRO A 915 33.48 2.53 -95.28
N ASP A 916 32.17 2.89 -95.18
CA ASP A 916 30.97 2.56 -96.02
C ASP A 916 30.21 1.18 -96.09
N THR A 917 29.02 1.12 -95.42
CA THR A 917 27.64 0.66 -95.87
C THR A 917 27.37 -0.76 -96.49
N PRO A 918 26.09 -1.26 -96.67
CA PRO A 918 24.74 -0.81 -96.24
C PRO A 918 23.81 -1.88 -95.55
N GLU A 919 22.57 -1.45 -95.25
CA GLU A 919 21.31 -2.09 -94.75
C GLU A 919 21.01 -3.59 -95.07
N THR A 920 20.29 -4.37 -94.23
CA THR A 920 18.80 -4.35 -94.08
C THR A 920 18.25 -5.22 -92.90
N ASN A 921 16.98 -4.98 -92.51
CA ASN A 921 16.18 -5.60 -91.40
C ASN A 921 15.71 -7.08 -91.72
N PRO A 922 15.10 -7.92 -90.82
CA PRO A 922 14.12 -7.56 -89.78
C PRO A 922 14.12 -8.24 -88.38
N ASP A 923 13.98 -7.38 -87.36
CA ASP A 923 12.99 -7.40 -86.25
C ASP A 923 12.86 -8.51 -85.19
N THR A 924 12.77 -8.02 -83.94
CA THR A 924 12.11 -8.54 -82.72
C THR A 924 12.80 -9.63 -81.88
N PRO A 925 12.65 -9.59 -80.54
CA PRO A 925 13.82 -9.69 -79.68
C PRO A 925 13.87 -10.92 -78.77
N GLU A 926 15.09 -11.41 -78.50
CA GLU A 926 15.37 -12.42 -77.48
C GLU A 926 15.95 -11.82 -76.19
N THR A 927 15.93 -12.63 -75.13
CA THR A 927 16.23 -12.23 -73.75
C THR A 927 17.53 -12.85 -73.23
N ASN A 928 18.33 -12.05 -72.53
CA ASN A 928 19.42 -12.50 -71.64
C ASN A 928 20.62 -13.18 -72.37
N PRO A 929 21.75 -13.44 -71.68
CA PRO A 929 22.19 -12.95 -70.37
C PRO A 929 23.49 -12.12 -70.44
N ASP A 930 23.90 -11.52 -69.31
CA ASP A 930 25.31 -11.57 -68.90
C ASP A 930 25.49 -11.29 -67.40
N THR A 931 26.39 -12.03 -66.76
CA THR A 931 26.81 -11.94 -65.35
C THR A 931 28.12 -12.72 -65.14
N PRO A 932 28.91 -12.42 -64.08
CA PRO A 932 29.19 -11.11 -63.49
C PRO A 932 30.71 -10.90 -63.21
N GLU A 933 31.16 -9.65 -63.06
CA GLU A 933 32.43 -9.37 -62.35
C GLU A 933 32.22 -8.35 -61.21
N THR A 934 33.16 -8.33 -60.27
CA THR A 934 32.90 -7.93 -58.88
C THR A 934 33.67 -6.69 -58.43
N ASN A 935 32.92 -5.72 -57.90
CA ASN A 935 33.39 -4.85 -56.82
C ASN A 935 32.15 -4.46 -55.97
N PRO A 936 32.14 -4.67 -54.64
CA PRO A 936 31.00 -4.29 -53.81
C PRO A 936 31.03 -2.78 -53.54
N ASP A 937 30.21 -2.03 -54.30
CA ASP A 937 29.93 -0.64 -53.96
C ASP A 937 29.31 -0.52 -52.56
N THR A 938 29.57 0.62 -51.91
CA THR A 938 29.03 0.93 -50.58
C THR A 938 27.51 0.92 -50.63
N PRO A 939 26.80 0.27 -49.68
CA PRO A 939 25.34 0.34 -49.63
C PRO A 939 24.89 1.79 -49.41
N GLU A 940 24.43 2.45 -50.48
CA GLU A 940 23.81 3.76 -50.38
C GLU A 940 22.53 3.62 -49.55
N LEU A 941 22.44 4.36 -48.45
CA LEU A 941 21.34 4.25 -47.50
C LEU A 941 20.00 4.49 -48.23
N PRO A 942 18.99 3.62 -48.07
CA PRO A 942 17.67 3.89 -48.62
C PRO A 942 17.16 5.20 -48.02
N ALA A 943 16.89 6.18 -48.89
CA ALA A 943 16.41 7.49 -48.46
C ALA A 943 15.13 7.34 -47.61
N PRO A 944 14.93 8.16 -46.56
CA PRO A 944 13.80 8.01 -45.66
C PRO A 944 12.47 7.98 -46.40
N GLU A 945 11.62 7.00 -46.05
CA GLU A 945 10.27 6.91 -46.60
C GLU A 945 9.49 8.23 -46.40
N VAL A 946 8.62 8.53 -47.37
CA VAL A 946 7.94 9.81 -47.57
C VAL A 946 7.54 10.51 -46.26
N MET A 947 8.09 11.71 -46.04
CA MET A 947 7.86 12.52 -44.82
C MET A 947 6.36 12.62 -44.48
N PRO A 948 5.92 12.16 -43.30
CA PRO A 948 4.51 12.16 -42.93
C PRO A 948 4.05 13.56 -42.47
N ASP A 949 3.36 14.27 -43.37
CA ASP A 949 2.61 15.51 -43.15
C ASP A 949 3.29 16.57 -42.24
N ASN A 950 4.01 17.50 -42.89
CA ASN A 950 4.71 18.63 -42.27
C ASN A 950 3.83 19.60 -41.45
N SER A 951 2.51 19.40 -41.40
CA SER A 951 1.57 20.06 -40.49
C SER A 951 2.12 20.19 -39.05
N GLN A 952 2.15 21.44 -38.55
CA GLN A 952 2.59 21.78 -37.19
C GLN A 952 1.84 21.00 -36.11
N ALA A 953 0.55 20.75 -36.32
CA ALA A 953 -0.29 19.94 -35.44
C ALA A 953 0.33 18.55 -35.10
N ASN A 954 1.16 17.99 -35.99
CA ASN A 954 1.76 16.65 -35.88
C ASN A 954 3.10 16.59 -35.14
N TRP A 955 3.75 17.75 -34.87
CA TRP A 955 5.09 17.83 -34.28
C TRP A 955 5.24 18.80 -33.11
N ILE A 956 4.18 19.54 -32.74
CA ILE A 956 4.11 20.29 -31.47
C ILE A 956 3.65 19.39 -30.31
N SER A 957 4.09 19.69 -29.09
CA SER A 957 3.64 19.00 -27.88
C SER A 957 2.17 19.30 -27.55
N LYS A 958 1.58 18.50 -26.66
CA LYS A 958 0.24 18.73 -26.09
C LYS A 958 0.11 20.12 -25.49
N GLY A 959 1.10 20.58 -24.73
CA GLY A 959 1.12 21.90 -24.10
C GLY A 959 1.07 23.03 -25.12
N SER A 960 1.87 22.93 -26.18
CA SER A 960 1.86 23.86 -27.32
C SER A 960 0.54 23.87 -28.06
N ASN A 961 -0.02 22.69 -28.37
CA ASN A 961 -1.32 22.56 -29.03
C ASN A 961 -2.44 23.18 -28.19
N THR A 962 -2.39 23.01 -26.87
CA THR A 962 -3.35 23.58 -25.91
C THR A 962 -3.30 25.11 -25.92
N ALA A 963 -2.11 25.70 -25.89
CA ALA A 963 -1.92 27.15 -25.95
C ALA A 963 -2.46 27.78 -27.25
N ILE A 964 -2.17 27.17 -28.41
CA ILE A 964 -2.64 27.64 -29.71
C ILE A 964 -4.16 27.49 -29.83
N SER A 965 -4.71 26.35 -29.43
CA SER A 965 -6.17 26.11 -29.43
C SER A 965 -6.91 27.13 -28.55
N ASN A 966 -6.31 27.53 -27.43
CA ASN A 966 -6.85 28.53 -26.52
C ASN A 966 -6.83 29.96 -27.10
N PHE A 967 -5.76 30.37 -27.77
CA PHE A 967 -5.73 31.66 -28.47
C PHE A 967 -6.82 31.77 -29.55
N THR A 968 -7.03 30.69 -30.31
CA THR A 968 -8.09 30.69 -31.34
C THR A 968 -9.51 30.61 -30.75
N SER A 969 -9.70 29.95 -29.60
CA SER A 969 -11.01 29.95 -28.90
C SER A 969 -11.37 31.34 -28.35
N HIS A 970 -10.38 32.13 -27.93
CA HIS A 970 -10.56 33.54 -27.53
C HIS A 970 -10.99 34.42 -28.71
N PHE A 971 -10.47 34.20 -29.93
CA PHE A 971 -10.93 34.92 -31.12
C PHE A 971 -12.40 34.58 -31.44
N ASN A 972 -12.81 33.32 -31.35
CA ASN A 972 -14.20 32.91 -31.61
C ASN A 972 -15.19 33.62 -30.67
N LEU A 973 -14.84 33.76 -29.39
CA LEU A 973 -15.62 34.51 -28.40
C LEU A 973 -15.82 35.97 -28.80
N LEU A 974 -14.78 36.63 -29.30
CA LEU A 974 -14.83 38.04 -29.72
C LEU A 974 -15.57 38.22 -31.05
N ASN A 975 -15.36 37.30 -32.00
CA ASN A 975 -16.10 37.20 -33.26
C ASN A 975 -17.60 37.07 -33.01
N GLN A 976 -18.02 36.30 -32.01
CA GLN A 976 -19.42 36.14 -31.62
C GLN A 976 -20.09 37.46 -31.17
N GLN A 977 -19.35 38.36 -30.49
CA GLN A 977 -19.88 39.67 -30.05
C GLN A 977 -20.14 40.60 -31.25
N ALA A 978 -19.21 40.59 -32.21
CA ALA A 978 -19.35 41.30 -33.49
C ALA A 978 -20.55 40.78 -34.28
N GLU A 979 -20.60 39.47 -34.52
CA GLU A 979 -21.65 38.86 -35.34
C GLU A 979 -23.06 39.10 -34.81
N ASN A 980 -23.27 39.08 -33.49
CA ASN A 980 -24.57 39.39 -32.91
C ASN A 980 -24.98 40.86 -33.13
N THR A 981 -24.02 41.78 -33.04
CA THR A 981 -24.25 43.22 -33.25
C THR A 981 -24.55 43.52 -34.73
N GLU A 982 -23.79 42.92 -35.65
CA GLU A 982 -24.06 42.96 -37.09
C GLU A 982 -25.41 42.33 -37.45
N ARG A 983 -25.76 41.19 -36.84
CA ARG A 983 -27.04 40.48 -37.06
C ARG A 983 -28.23 41.37 -36.69
N HIS A 984 -28.12 42.14 -35.61
CA HIS A 984 -29.12 43.17 -35.27
C HIS A 984 -29.14 44.30 -36.29
N LEU A 985 -28.00 44.95 -36.57
CA LEU A 985 -27.92 46.10 -37.49
C LEU A 985 -28.38 45.79 -38.92
N THR A 986 -28.07 44.61 -39.43
CA THR A 986 -28.47 44.15 -40.77
C THR A 986 -29.98 43.81 -40.84
N ASN A 987 -30.60 43.46 -39.72
CA ASN A 987 -32.06 43.24 -39.60
C ASN A 987 -32.85 44.47 -39.11
N LEU A 988 -32.19 45.51 -38.61
CA LEU A 988 -32.83 46.75 -38.14
C LEU A 988 -33.39 47.56 -39.32
N ILE A 989 -34.66 47.94 -39.23
CA ILE A 989 -35.41 48.69 -40.26
C ILE A 989 -35.90 50.00 -39.61
N PRO A 990 -36.05 51.12 -40.35
CA PRO A 990 -36.76 52.30 -39.86
C PRO A 990 -38.11 51.97 -39.22
N ASP A 991 -38.50 52.78 -38.24
CA ASP A 991 -39.74 52.70 -37.46
C ASP A 991 -39.88 51.44 -36.57
N GLU A 992 -38.85 50.59 -36.53
CA GLU A 992 -38.75 49.45 -35.62
C GLU A 992 -37.88 49.74 -34.37
N GLY A 993 -37.72 51.01 -33.97
CA GLY A 993 -36.93 51.42 -32.80
C GLY A 993 -37.42 50.81 -31.48
N GLY A 994 -36.53 50.34 -30.59
CA GLY A 994 -36.98 49.66 -29.37
C GLY A 994 -35.93 48.95 -28.50
N LEU A 995 -36.42 48.24 -27.48
CA LEU A 995 -35.64 47.36 -26.61
C LEU A 995 -35.59 45.95 -27.21
N TRP A 996 -34.41 45.34 -27.34
CA TRP A 996 -34.24 44.01 -27.91
C TRP A 996 -33.37 43.09 -27.05
N VAL A 997 -33.64 41.80 -27.17
CA VAL A 997 -32.91 40.70 -26.54
C VAL A 997 -32.58 39.66 -27.60
N SER A 998 -31.38 39.10 -27.53
CA SER A 998 -31.01 37.90 -28.31
C SER A 998 -30.36 36.85 -27.43
N TYR A 999 -30.58 35.59 -27.82
CA TYR A 999 -29.96 34.40 -27.26
C TYR A 999 -29.44 33.56 -28.44
N ASN A 1000 -28.14 33.31 -28.49
CA ASN A 1000 -27.52 32.51 -29.55
C ASN A 1000 -26.65 31.41 -28.96
N ALA A 1001 -26.96 30.16 -29.29
CA ALA A 1001 -26.18 28.99 -28.90
C ALA A 1001 -25.42 28.45 -30.13
N VAL A 1002 -24.14 28.16 -29.96
CA VAL A 1002 -23.21 27.80 -31.05
C VAL A 1002 -22.38 26.57 -30.65
N ASP A 1003 -22.17 25.65 -31.59
CA ASP A 1003 -21.34 24.45 -31.44
C ASP A 1003 -20.34 24.40 -32.61
N LEU A 1004 -19.06 24.63 -32.32
CA LEU A 1004 -17.98 24.80 -33.29
C LEU A 1004 -17.00 23.60 -33.26
N HIS A 1005 -16.61 23.09 -34.42
CA HIS A 1005 -15.53 22.11 -34.58
C HIS A 1005 -14.42 22.65 -35.48
N TYR A 1006 -13.25 22.92 -34.90
CA TYR A 1006 -12.06 23.41 -35.62
C TYR A 1006 -11.01 22.32 -35.84
N GLY A 1007 -10.05 22.59 -36.72
CA GLY A 1007 -8.76 21.88 -36.80
C GLY A 1007 -8.08 22.18 -38.14
N ASN A 1008 -6.80 22.55 -38.11
CA ASN A 1008 -6.03 22.90 -39.31
C ASN A 1008 -4.58 22.41 -39.19
N SER A 1009 -3.69 22.86 -40.08
CA SER A 1009 -2.27 22.48 -40.06
C SER A 1009 -1.46 23.15 -38.95
N SER A 1010 -1.97 24.18 -38.27
CA SER A 1010 -1.30 24.82 -37.13
C SER A 1010 -1.62 24.14 -35.79
N TYR A 1011 -2.82 23.62 -35.62
CA TYR A 1011 -3.25 22.97 -34.36
C TYR A 1011 -4.28 21.86 -34.59
N ARG A 1012 -4.21 20.83 -33.75
CA ARG A 1012 -5.09 19.67 -33.74
C ARG A 1012 -6.51 20.06 -33.35
N GLY A 1013 -7.49 19.32 -33.86
CA GLY A 1013 -8.88 19.74 -33.82
C GLY A 1013 -9.50 19.81 -32.43
N TYR A 1014 -10.41 20.77 -32.23
CA TYR A 1014 -11.10 20.97 -30.96
C TYR A 1014 -12.59 21.31 -31.14
N ARG A 1015 -13.35 21.19 -30.05
CA ARG A 1015 -14.76 21.57 -29.98
C ARG A 1015 -14.97 22.72 -29.01
N GLN A 1016 -15.71 23.76 -29.43
CA GLN A 1016 -16.05 24.89 -28.58
C GLN A 1016 -17.57 25.13 -28.63
N LYS A 1017 -18.22 25.09 -27.47
CA LYS A 1017 -19.63 25.46 -27.32
C LYS A 1017 -19.73 26.84 -26.72
N MET A 1018 -20.60 27.69 -27.26
CA MET A 1018 -20.81 29.07 -26.80
C MET A 1018 -22.28 29.37 -26.61
N ILE A 1019 -22.60 30.18 -25.60
CA ILE A 1019 -23.93 30.77 -25.42
C ILE A 1019 -23.72 32.28 -25.27
N ASN A 1020 -24.16 33.04 -26.26
CA ASN A 1020 -24.26 34.50 -26.21
C ASN A 1020 -25.67 34.90 -25.75
N GLN A 1021 -25.74 35.88 -24.85
CA GLN A 1021 -26.94 36.56 -24.42
C GLN A 1021 -26.70 38.06 -24.54
N SER A 1022 -27.61 38.77 -25.20
CA SER A 1022 -27.45 40.22 -25.40
C SER A 1022 -28.74 40.97 -25.12
N LEU A 1023 -28.62 42.12 -24.47
CA LEU A 1023 -29.69 43.08 -24.19
C LEU A 1023 -29.28 44.43 -24.79
N GLY A 1024 -30.05 44.94 -25.74
CA GLY A 1024 -29.77 46.20 -26.42
C GLY A 1024 -30.97 47.11 -26.52
N ILE A 1025 -30.70 48.38 -26.77
CA ILE A 1025 -31.71 49.41 -26.99
C ILE A 1025 -31.27 50.28 -28.16
N ASP A 1026 -32.21 50.59 -29.04
CA ASP A 1026 -32.02 51.57 -30.10
C ASP A 1026 -33.14 52.61 -30.13
N ARG A 1027 -32.77 53.77 -30.68
CA ARG A 1027 -33.60 54.92 -30.96
C ARG A 1027 -33.34 55.36 -32.40
N GLN A 1028 -34.23 56.19 -32.92
CA GLN A 1028 -34.08 56.76 -34.26
C GLN A 1028 -34.41 58.25 -34.26
N ILE A 1029 -33.89 58.93 -35.28
CA ILE A 1029 -34.18 60.32 -35.61
C ILE A 1029 -34.17 60.48 -37.13
N GLU A 1030 -35.11 61.25 -37.67
CA GLU A 1030 -35.08 61.65 -39.07
C GLU A 1030 -33.89 62.61 -39.31
N VAL A 1031 -33.19 62.40 -40.41
CA VAL A 1031 -32.04 63.22 -40.83
C VAL A 1031 -32.20 63.60 -42.31
N PHE A 1032 -31.29 64.43 -42.82
CA PHE A 1032 -31.32 64.75 -44.25
C PHE A 1032 -31.14 63.47 -45.10
N ASP A 1033 -32.08 63.24 -46.01
CA ASP A 1033 -32.18 62.10 -46.91
C ASP A 1033 -32.27 60.69 -46.26
N GLY A 1034 -32.77 60.57 -45.02
CA GLY A 1034 -33.15 59.28 -44.44
C GLY A 1034 -33.34 59.23 -42.93
N THR A 1035 -33.27 58.05 -42.35
CA THR A 1035 -33.43 57.80 -40.91
C THR A 1035 -32.10 57.35 -40.29
N LEU A 1036 -31.65 58.05 -39.26
CA LEU A 1036 -30.49 57.67 -38.45
C LEU A 1036 -30.97 56.92 -37.20
N GLN A 1037 -30.61 55.65 -37.11
CA GLN A 1037 -30.88 54.76 -35.99
C GLN A 1037 -29.59 54.60 -35.18
N TRP A 1038 -29.66 54.67 -33.86
CA TRP A 1038 -28.49 54.57 -32.99
C TRP A 1038 -28.84 53.87 -31.68
N GLY A 1039 -27.86 53.24 -31.04
CA GLY A 1039 -28.12 52.46 -29.84
C GLY A 1039 -26.88 51.87 -29.21
N GLY A 1040 -27.12 50.99 -28.25
CA GLY A 1040 -26.08 50.22 -27.58
C GLY A 1040 -26.60 48.84 -27.17
N VAL A 1041 -25.68 47.89 -27.04
CA VAL A 1041 -25.97 46.53 -26.60
C VAL A 1041 -24.93 46.08 -25.57
N LEU A 1042 -25.42 45.52 -24.46
CA LEU A 1042 -24.64 44.77 -23.48
C LEU A 1042 -24.75 43.29 -23.85
N SER A 1043 -23.62 42.64 -24.09
CA SER A 1043 -23.53 41.25 -24.51
C SER A 1043 -22.63 40.46 -23.58
N THR A 1044 -23.06 39.26 -23.18
CA THR A 1044 -22.25 38.28 -22.46
C THR A 1044 -22.21 36.96 -23.22
N THR A 1045 -21.02 36.38 -23.37
CA THR A 1045 -20.81 35.06 -23.98
C THR A 1045 -20.08 34.17 -22.99
N VAL A 1046 -20.63 33.00 -22.70
CA VAL A 1046 -19.94 31.93 -21.98
C VAL A 1046 -19.54 30.81 -22.93
N SER A 1047 -18.35 30.25 -22.76
CA SER A 1047 -17.80 29.22 -23.62
C SER A 1047 -17.23 28.03 -22.85
N HIS A 1048 -17.40 26.83 -23.41
CA HIS A 1048 -16.82 25.58 -22.95
C HIS A 1048 -16.05 24.94 -24.11
N GLY A 1049 -14.72 24.99 -24.03
CA GLY A 1049 -13.79 24.37 -24.98
C GLY A 1049 -13.32 22.99 -24.49
N ASN A 1050 -13.29 22.01 -25.41
CA ASN A 1050 -12.60 20.74 -25.22
C ASN A 1050 -11.54 20.63 -26.34
N PHE A 1051 -10.28 20.77 -25.95
CA PHE A 1051 -9.12 20.67 -26.82
C PHE A 1051 -8.63 19.21 -26.93
N ASP A 1052 -7.82 18.94 -27.94
CA ASP A 1052 -7.25 17.61 -28.16
C ASP A 1052 -6.40 17.13 -26.96
N GLU A 1053 -6.30 15.81 -26.80
CA GLU A 1053 -5.63 15.13 -25.67
C GLU A 1053 -6.13 15.56 -24.27
N GLY A 1054 -7.34 16.15 -24.19
CA GLY A 1054 -8.16 16.23 -22.97
C GLY A 1054 -8.13 17.53 -22.18
N ALA A 1055 -7.36 18.55 -22.63
CA ALA A 1055 -7.37 19.88 -22.02
C ALA A 1055 -8.72 20.60 -22.24
N ARG A 1056 -9.14 21.45 -21.31
CA ARG A 1056 -10.47 22.11 -21.33
C ARG A 1056 -10.40 23.57 -20.94
N ALA A 1057 -11.16 24.41 -21.63
CA ALA A 1057 -11.31 25.83 -21.34
C ALA A 1057 -12.75 26.13 -20.89
N ASN A 1058 -12.92 26.94 -19.85
CA ASN A 1058 -14.19 27.52 -19.44
C ASN A 1058 -14.02 29.04 -19.39
N ASP A 1059 -14.70 29.74 -20.29
CA ASP A 1059 -14.37 31.12 -20.61
C ASP A 1059 -15.63 32.00 -20.52
N SER A 1060 -15.46 33.27 -20.14
CA SER A 1060 -16.53 34.25 -20.19
C SER A 1060 -16.05 35.58 -20.78
N MET A 1061 -16.93 36.24 -21.54
CA MET A 1061 -16.64 37.54 -22.14
C MET A 1061 -17.89 38.41 -22.10
N THR A 1062 -17.83 39.53 -21.38
CA THR A 1062 -18.92 40.51 -21.28
C THR A 1062 -18.44 41.86 -21.77
N GLY A 1063 -19.22 42.53 -22.62
CA GLY A 1063 -18.85 43.84 -23.15
C GLY A 1063 -20.02 44.64 -23.70
N VAL A 1064 -19.72 45.89 -24.04
CA VAL A 1064 -20.71 46.86 -24.52
C VAL A 1064 -20.28 47.38 -25.88
N ASN A 1065 -21.18 47.27 -26.85
CA ASN A 1065 -21.04 47.87 -28.17
C ASN A 1065 -21.99 49.07 -28.30
N LEU A 1066 -21.49 50.19 -28.82
CA LEU A 1066 -22.27 51.32 -29.30
C LEU A 1066 -22.35 51.26 -30.82
N TYR A 1067 -23.51 51.58 -31.40
CA TYR A 1067 -23.75 51.44 -32.82
C TYR A 1067 -24.65 52.53 -33.43
N GLY A 1068 -24.49 52.74 -34.73
CA GLY A 1068 -25.37 53.58 -35.55
C GLY A 1068 -25.58 52.98 -36.95
N LYS A 1069 -26.77 53.18 -37.51
CA LYS A 1069 -27.17 52.82 -38.87
C LYS A 1069 -27.91 53.99 -39.49
N TRP A 1070 -27.46 54.45 -40.65
CA TRP A 1070 -28.17 55.44 -41.47
C TRP A 1070 -28.80 54.71 -42.66
N THR A 1071 -30.13 54.75 -42.74
CA THR A 1071 -30.92 54.19 -43.84
C THR A 1071 -31.44 55.33 -44.70
N LEU A 1072 -31.08 55.35 -45.98
CA LEU A 1072 -31.41 56.38 -46.95
C LEU A 1072 -32.82 56.15 -47.54
N ASN A 1073 -33.45 57.22 -48.01
CA ASN A 1073 -34.77 57.18 -48.65
C ASN A 1073 -34.87 56.25 -49.88
N ASN A 1074 -33.73 55.91 -50.52
CA ASN A 1074 -33.69 55.00 -51.67
C ASN A 1074 -33.60 53.51 -51.28
N GLY A 1075 -33.54 53.17 -49.99
CA GLY A 1075 -33.39 51.79 -49.49
C GLY A 1075 -31.94 51.34 -49.26
N GLY A 1076 -30.94 52.12 -49.69
CA GLY A 1076 -29.55 51.92 -49.31
C GLY A 1076 -29.31 52.23 -47.82
N TRP A 1077 -28.43 51.51 -47.15
CA TRP A 1077 -28.07 51.78 -45.76
C TRP A 1077 -26.59 51.54 -45.48
N ILE A 1078 -26.07 52.28 -44.49
CA ILE A 1078 -24.72 52.10 -43.93
C ILE A 1078 -24.79 51.99 -42.41
N TYR A 1079 -23.87 51.25 -41.79
CA TYR A 1079 -23.77 51.14 -40.34
C TYR A 1079 -22.31 51.20 -39.86
N GLY A 1080 -22.14 51.56 -38.59
CA GLY A 1080 -20.88 51.48 -37.86
C GLY A 1080 -21.12 51.13 -36.39
N TYR A 1081 -20.22 50.37 -35.78
CA TYR A 1081 -20.25 50.03 -34.37
C TYR A 1081 -18.84 49.93 -33.77
N SER A 1082 -18.73 50.09 -32.45
CA SER A 1082 -17.49 49.86 -31.70
C SER A 1082 -17.77 49.51 -30.25
N GLY A 1083 -16.88 48.76 -29.61
CA GLY A 1083 -17.08 48.33 -28.23
C GLY A 1083 -15.85 47.74 -27.56
N ILE A 1084 -16.01 47.52 -26.25
CA ILE A 1084 -14.98 47.02 -25.33
C ILE A 1084 -15.55 45.79 -24.62
N HIS A 1085 -14.78 44.69 -24.63
CA HIS A 1085 -15.15 43.42 -24.03
C HIS A 1085 -14.13 43.01 -22.97
N TYR A 1086 -14.61 42.90 -21.75
CA TYR A 1086 -13.90 42.31 -20.62
C TYR A 1086 -14.02 40.78 -20.71
N SER A 1087 -12.94 40.03 -20.46
CA SER A 1087 -12.96 38.57 -20.42
C SER A 1087 -12.12 37.95 -19.31
N ASP A 1088 -12.66 36.84 -18.78
CA ASP A 1088 -12.03 35.94 -17.81
C ASP A 1088 -11.94 34.53 -18.42
N TYR A 1089 -10.81 33.86 -18.25
CA TYR A 1089 -10.52 32.57 -18.88
C TYR A 1089 -9.98 31.56 -17.87
N LYS A 1090 -10.47 30.33 -17.92
CA LYS A 1090 -10.07 29.23 -17.02
C LYS A 1090 -9.72 27.97 -17.81
N LEU A 1091 -8.42 27.82 -18.08
CA LEU A 1091 -7.84 26.70 -18.82
C LEU A 1091 -7.35 25.62 -17.85
N LYS A 1092 -7.75 24.37 -18.06
CA LYS A 1092 -7.35 23.21 -17.26
C LYS A 1092 -6.71 22.13 -18.11
N ASP A 1093 -5.47 21.79 -17.76
CA ASP A 1093 -4.78 20.58 -18.18
C ASP A 1093 -4.11 19.92 -16.96
N GLN A 1094 -2.80 19.65 -16.97
CA GLN A 1094 -2.06 19.16 -15.79
C GLN A 1094 -2.19 20.10 -14.58
N LYS A 1095 -2.18 21.42 -14.83
CA LYS A 1095 -2.47 22.48 -13.85
C LYS A 1095 -3.64 23.33 -14.36
N THR A 1096 -4.28 24.07 -13.46
CA THR A 1096 -5.33 25.04 -13.81
C THR A 1096 -4.69 26.42 -13.92
N VAL A 1097 -4.92 27.11 -15.05
CA VAL A 1097 -4.50 28.49 -15.31
C VAL A 1097 -5.75 29.35 -15.36
N GLU A 1098 -5.77 30.40 -14.56
CA GLU A 1098 -6.85 31.39 -14.52
C GLU A 1098 -6.28 32.76 -14.88
N ARG A 1099 -6.90 33.43 -15.86
CA ARG A 1099 -6.53 34.78 -16.30
C ARG A 1099 -7.76 35.64 -16.42
N ASN A 1100 -7.94 36.50 -15.42
CA ASN A 1100 -9.05 37.44 -15.33
C ASN A 1100 -8.61 38.84 -15.80
N GLY A 1101 -9.55 39.68 -16.20
CA GLY A 1101 -9.29 41.11 -16.43
C GLY A 1101 -8.69 41.47 -17.80
N GLN A 1102 -8.94 40.68 -18.85
CA GLN A 1102 -8.47 41.02 -20.20
C GLN A 1102 -9.46 41.93 -20.93
N TYR A 1103 -8.96 43.03 -21.50
CA TYR A 1103 -9.76 43.95 -22.32
C TYR A 1103 -9.46 43.72 -23.81
N ASN A 1104 -10.54 43.52 -24.56
CA ASN A 1104 -10.55 43.28 -26.00
C ASN A 1104 -11.40 44.35 -26.67
N TYR A 1105 -11.12 44.63 -27.94
CA TYR A 1105 -11.78 45.71 -28.70
C TYR A 1105 -12.39 45.15 -29.98
N ILE A 1106 -13.58 45.63 -30.33
CA ILE A 1106 -14.13 45.46 -31.68
C ILE A 1106 -14.55 46.80 -32.26
N ALA A 1107 -14.42 46.95 -33.57
CA ALA A 1107 -15.06 48.01 -34.33
C ALA A 1107 -15.40 47.47 -35.72
N GLY A 1108 -16.58 47.75 -36.23
CA GLY A 1108 -17.00 47.26 -37.55
C GLY A 1108 -17.89 48.25 -38.26
N PHE A 1109 -17.89 48.21 -39.58
CA PHE A 1109 -18.78 49.00 -40.42
C PHE A 1109 -19.21 48.23 -41.66
N GLY A 1110 -20.33 48.62 -42.25
CA GLY A 1110 -20.86 47.97 -43.44
C GLY A 1110 -21.90 48.79 -44.18
N ALA A 1111 -22.29 48.28 -45.34
CA ALA A 1111 -23.27 48.85 -46.23
C ALA A 1111 -24.15 47.75 -46.82
N GLY A 1112 -25.36 48.12 -47.25
CA GLY A 1112 -26.29 47.21 -47.91
C GLY A 1112 -27.42 47.97 -48.58
N TYR A 1113 -28.34 47.24 -49.18
CA TYR A 1113 -29.47 47.81 -49.91
C TYR A 1113 -30.70 46.94 -49.74
N ASP A 1114 -31.83 47.53 -49.35
CA ASP A 1114 -33.12 46.84 -49.24
C ASP A 1114 -33.88 46.95 -50.57
N TRP A 1115 -33.81 45.91 -51.41
CA TRP A 1115 -34.58 45.84 -52.66
C TRP A 1115 -35.88 45.07 -52.46
N GLU A 1116 -37.02 45.70 -52.70
CA GLU A 1116 -38.34 45.04 -52.70
C GLU A 1116 -38.84 44.80 -54.13
N GLY A 1117 -39.11 43.53 -54.43
CA GLY A 1117 -39.62 43.05 -55.72
C GLY A 1117 -41.09 42.61 -55.67
N PRO A 1118 -41.66 42.21 -56.83
CA PRO A 1118 -43.07 41.84 -56.93
C PRO A 1118 -43.48 40.73 -55.95
N GLY A 1119 -44.62 40.92 -55.27
CA GLY A 1119 -45.19 39.92 -54.35
C GLY A 1119 -44.55 39.86 -52.96
N LYS A 1120 -44.11 41.01 -52.42
CA LYS A 1120 -43.50 41.17 -51.08
C LYS A 1120 -42.22 40.35 -50.87
N VAL A 1121 -41.45 40.13 -51.94
CA VAL A 1121 -40.15 39.45 -51.90
C VAL A 1121 -39.06 40.50 -51.76
N LYS A 1122 -38.19 40.36 -50.76
CA LYS A 1122 -37.15 41.32 -50.41
C LYS A 1122 -35.76 40.69 -50.55
N LEU A 1123 -34.86 41.37 -51.25
CA LEU A 1123 -33.47 40.98 -51.44
C LEU A 1123 -32.57 42.04 -50.78
N LYS A 1124 -31.68 41.59 -49.89
CA LYS A 1124 -30.75 42.45 -49.16
C LYS A 1124 -29.31 41.99 -49.39
N PRO A 1125 -28.62 42.47 -50.45
CA PRO A 1125 -27.17 42.40 -50.53
C PRO A 1125 -26.52 43.28 -49.45
N GLU A 1126 -25.40 42.80 -48.91
CA GLU A 1126 -24.67 43.43 -47.81
C GLU A 1126 -23.15 43.20 -47.94
N ILE A 1127 -22.37 44.16 -47.46
CA ILE A 1127 -20.92 44.09 -47.30
C ILE A 1127 -20.50 44.75 -45.98
N GLY A 1128 -19.49 44.20 -45.31
CA GLY A 1128 -18.96 44.74 -44.06
C GLY A 1128 -17.48 44.42 -43.84
N MET A 1129 -16.87 45.16 -42.93
CA MET A 1129 -15.52 44.91 -42.43
C MET A 1129 -15.46 45.16 -40.93
N THR A 1130 -14.88 44.21 -40.20
CA THR A 1130 -14.77 44.25 -38.74
C THR A 1130 -13.32 44.03 -38.29
N PHE A 1131 -12.89 44.90 -37.39
CA PHE A 1131 -11.57 44.96 -36.76
C PHE A 1131 -11.67 44.41 -35.34
N TYR A 1132 -10.75 43.52 -35.00
CA TYR A 1132 -10.66 42.90 -33.67
C TYR A 1132 -9.28 43.18 -33.06
N GLY A 1133 -9.25 43.62 -31.80
CA GLY A 1133 -8.04 43.83 -31.01
C GLY A 1133 -8.00 42.88 -29.82
N LEU A 1134 -7.05 41.94 -29.85
CA LEU A 1134 -6.74 41.02 -28.74
C LEU A 1134 -5.51 41.53 -27.97
N PRO A 1135 -5.51 41.52 -26.63
CA PRO A 1135 -4.39 41.98 -25.81
C PRO A 1135 -3.18 41.02 -25.87
N SER A 1136 -2.03 41.49 -25.38
CA SER A 1136 -0.86 40.64 -25.14
C SER A 1136 -0.97 39.90 -23.80
N GLY A 1137 -0.30 38.75 -23.68
CA GLY A 1137 -0.35 37.91 -22.47
C GLY A 1137 0.88 37.05 -22.26
N SER A 1138 1.03 36.51 -21.05
CA SER A 1138 2.02 35.48 -20.73
C SER A 1138 1.56 34.62 -19.56
N TYR A 1139 1.74 33.31 -19.65
CA TYR A 1139 1.37 32.32 -18.63
C TYR A 1139 2.11 31.00 -18.81
N ASN A 1140 2.10 30.13 -17.80
CA ASN A 1140 2.74 28.81 -17.85
C ASN A 1140 1.68 27.69 -17.92
N LEU A 1141 1.95 26.62 -18.67
CA LEU A 1141 1.12 25.41 -18.73
C LEU A 1141 1.90 24.21 -18.17
N GLY A 1142 1.58 23.81 -16.95
CA GLY A 1142 2.47 22.93 -16.20
C GLY A 1142 3.78 23.64 -15.84
N ASP A 1143 4.87 22.90 -15.71
CA ASP A 1143 6.17 23.44 -15.28
C ASP A 1143 7.12 23.77 -16.45
N ASN A 1144 7.04 23.03 -17.57
CA ASN A 1144 8.01 23.11 -18.67
C ASN A 1144 7.50 23.86 -19.92
N ILE A 1145 6.32 24.52 -19.86
CA ILE A 1145 5.75 25.29 -20.98
C ILE A 1145 5.47 26.74 -20.54
N ARG A 1146 6.12 27.72 -21.19
CA ARG A 1146 5.94 29.16 -20.97
C ARG A 1146 5.39 29.81 -22.23
N VAL A 1147 4.14 30.26 -22.19
CA VAL A 1147 3.42 30.85 -23.32
C VAL A 1147 3.52 32.39 -23.26
N LYS A 1148 3.71 33.02 -24.42
CA LYS A 1148 3.69 34.48 -24.60
C LYS A 1148 2.93 34.86 -25.88
N GLU A 1149 1.82 35.55 -25.68
CA GLU A 1149 0.89 36.04 -26.70
C GLU A 1149 1.24 37.49 -27.05
N LYS A 1150 1.43 37.78 -28.36
CA LYS A 1150 1.62 39.15 -28.85
C LYS A 1150 0.24 39.79 -29.09
N SER A 1151 0.09 41.06 -28.72
CA SER A 1151 -1.13 41.85 -28.99
C SER A 1151 -1.48 41.81 -30.47
N SER A 1152 -2.69 41.38 -30.80
CA SER A 1152 -3.04 40.91 -32.14
C SER A 1152 -4.22 41.67 -32.72
N GLN A 1153 -4.01 42.28 -33.89
CA GLN A 1153 -5.06 42.90 -34.69
C GLN A 1153 -5.45 41.98 -35.85
N ILE A 1154 -6.77 41.82 -36.05
CA ILE A 1154 -7.38 40.96 -37.07
C ILE A 1154 -8.43 41.79 -37.81
N VAL A 1155 -8.52 41.60 -39.13
CA VAL A 1155 -9.53 42.24 -39.98
C VAL A 1155 -10.29 41.13 -40.70
N GLN A 1156 -11.61 41.12 -40.54
CA GLN A 1156 -12.53 40.24 -41.26
C GLN A 1156 -13.36 41.06 -42.24
N TYR A 1157 -13.42 40.63 -43.49
CA TYR A 1157 -14.37 41.11 -44.48
C TYR A 1157 -15.56 40.16 -44.54
N ARG A 1158 -16.77 40.69 -44.73
CA ARG A 1158 -18.02 39.93 -44.87
C ARG A 1158 -18.77 40.42 -46.10
N THR A 1159 -19.28 39.50 -46.91
CA THR A 1159 -20.23 39.77 -48.00
C THR A 1159 -21.41 38.82 -47.88
N GLY A 1160 -22.63 39.29 -48.05
CA GLY A 1160 -23.82 38.44 -47.90
C GLY A 1160 -25.01 38.87 -48.75
N VAL A 1161 -25.99 37.98 -48.82
CA VAL A 1161 -27.29 38.22 -49.44
C VAL A 1161 -28.35 37.53 -48.59
N LYS A 1162 -29.31 38.31 -48.08
CA LYS A 1162 -30.55 37.80 -47.46
C LYS A 1162 -31.70 37.90 -48.45
N LEU A 1163 -32.40 36.80 -48.70
CA LEU A 1163 -33.68 36.74 -49.40
C LEU A 1163 -34.77 36.47 -48.37
N SER A 1164 -35.81 37.30 -48.33
CA SER A 1164 -36.99 37.09 -47.46
C SER A 1164 -38.28 37.34 -48.23
N LYS A 1165 -39.41 36.89 -47.68
CA LYS A 1165 -40.74 37.21 -48.20
C LYS A 1165 -41.71 37.45 -47.05
N ASP A 1166 -42.44 38.55 -47.08
CA ASP A 1166 -43.41 38.86 -46.03
C ASP A 1166 -44.77 38.19 -46.33
N ILE A 1167 -45.38 37.60 -45.29
CA ILE A 1167 -46.59 36.78 -45.36
C ILE A 1167 -47.52 37.15 -44.20
N GLU A 1168 -48.65 37.77 -44.51
CA GLU A 1168 -49.63 38.24 -43.52
C GLU A 1168 -50.59 37.12 -43.10
N PHE A 1169 -50.71 36.91 -41.78
CA PHE A 1169 -51.55 35.93 -41.11
C PHE A 1169 -52.43 36.62 -40.05
N SER A 1170 -53.42 37.42 -40.51
CA SER A 1170 -54.19 38.34 -39.66
C SER A 1170 -53.27 39.31 -38.91
N ASP A 1171 -53.17 39.16 -37.59
CA ASP A 1171 -52.53 40.11 -36.68
C ASP A 1171 -51.01 39.85 -36.54
N ILE A 1172 -50.50 38.87 -37.30
CA ILE A 1172 -49.10 38.45 -37.35
C ILE A 1172 -48.60 38.54 -38.80
N ASN A 1173 -47.50 39.26 -39.05
CA ASN A 1173 -46.77 39.21 -40.32
C ASN A 1173 -45.50 38.36 -40.14
N ALA A 1174 -45.35 37.31 -40.94
CA ALA A 1174 -44.21 36.40 -40.89
C ALA A 1174 -43.30 36.60 -42.12
N SER A 1175 -42.02 36.82 -41.88
CA SER A 1175 -40.98 37.01 -42.90
C SER A 1175 -39.97 35.84 -42.85
N PRO A 1176 -40.29 34.66 -43.40
CA PRO A 1176 -39.30 33.61 -43.66
C PRO A 1176 -38.17 34.13 -44.55
N PHE A 1177 -36.94 33.71 -44.25
CA PHE A 1177 -35.74 34.14 -44.95
C PHE A 1177 -34.67 33.05 -45.08
N ALA A 1178 -33.84 33.22 -46.11
CA ALA A 1178 -32.55 32.55 -46.26
C ALA A 1178 -31.45 33.60 -46.43
N ARG A 1179 -30.34 33.47 -45.70
CA ARG A 1179 -29.15 34.32 -45.81
C ARG A 1179 -27.95 33.45 -46.12
N ILE A 1180 -27.23 33.77 -47.19
CA ILE A 1180 -25.88 33.26 -47.42
C ILE A 1180 -24.90 34.39 -47.16
N SER A 1181 -23.82 34.14 -46.41
CA SER A 1181 -22.70 35.07 -46.29
C SER A 1181 -21.36 34.36 -46.38
N HIS A 1182 -20.34 35.11 -46.79
CA HIS A 1182 -18.97 34.67 -46.92
C HIS A 1182 -18.08 35.62 -46.11
N LYS A 1183 -17.18 35.06 -45.32
CA LYS A 1183 -16.30 35.77 -44.37
C LYS A 1183 -14.84 35.48 -44.72
N VAL A 1184 -13.98 36.50 -44.73
CA VAL A 1184 -12.56 36.40 -45.07
C VAL A 1184 -11.70 37.12 -44.02
N ASN A 1185 -10.88 36.37 -43.27
CA ASN A 1185 -9.93 36.91 -42.30
C ASN A 1185 -8.61 37.23 -43.01
N ALA A 1186 -8.39 38.49 -43.36
CA ALA A 1186 -7.26 38.92 -44.19
C ALA A 1186 -5.90 38.81 -43.48
N ASN A 1187 -5.87 39.06 -42.17
CA ASN A 1187 -4.67 38.91 -41.33
C ASN A 1187 -4.74 37.63 -40.47
N SER A 1188 -5.07 36.49 -41.09
CA SER A 1188 -5.14 35.17 -40.43
C SER A 1188 -3.77 34.65 -39.93
N GLY A 1189 -2.67 35.15 -40.50
CA GLY A 1189 -1.31 35.01 -40.00
C GLY A 1189 -1.16 35.56 -38.57
N LYS A 1190 -0.96 34.66 -37.61
CA LYS A 1190 -0.78 34.94 -36.18
C LYS A 1190 0.16 33.91 -35.59
N ASN A 1191 1.05 34.33 -34.69
CA ASN A 1191 2.09 33.48 -34.12
C ASN A 1191 2.18 33.68 -32.60
N ILE A 1192 2.35 32.59 -31.87
CA ILE A 1192 2.51 32.55 -30.41
C ILE A 1192 3.95 32.14 -30.10
N VAL A 1193 4.53 32.69 -29.04
CA VAL A 1193 5.85 32.28 -28.57
C VAL A 1193 5.70 31.31 -27.41
N ILE A 1194 6.28 30.12 -27.52
CA ILE A 1194 6.26 29.07 -26.50
C ILE A 1194 7.70 28.65 -26.21
N ASN A 1195 8.12 28.75 -24.94
CA ASN A 1195 9.50 28.59 -24.45
C ASN A 1195 10.58 29.45 -25.15
N GLY A 1196 10.19 30.35 -26.06
CA GLY A 1196 11.09 31.15 -26.89
C GLY A 1196 10.95 30.86 -28.39
N ASN A 1197 10.50 29.64 -28.73
CA ASN A 1197 10.19 29.23 -30.10
C ASN A 1197 8.88 29.87 -30.58
N GLN A 1198 8.83 30.26 -31.86
CA GLN A 1198 7.65 30.91 -32.44
C GLN A 1198 6.85 29.90 -33.28
N LEU A 1199 5.62 29.62 -32.87
CA LEU A 1199 4.70 28.69 -33.53
C LEU A 1199 3.55 29.44 -34.22
N ASP A 1200 3.02 28.86 -35.28
CA ASP A 1200 1.87 29.39 -36.00
C ASP A 1200 0.56 29.14 -35.24
N ALA A 1201 -0.35 30.11 -35.28
CA ALA A 1201 -1.67 30.08 -34.65
C ALA A 1201 -2.73 30.53 -35.67
N HIS A 1202 -2.67 29.97 -36.88
CA HIS A 1202 -3.48 30.41 -38.01
C HIS A 1202 -4.99 30.34 -37.74
N LEU A 1203 -5.65 31.49 -37.87
CA LEU A 1203 -7.10 31.58 -37.88
C LEU A 1203 -7.65 31.13 -39.23
N THR A 1204 -8.87 30.60 -39.26
CA THR A 1204 -9.49 30.11 -40.51
C THR A 1204 -9.67 31.24 -41.51
N HIS A 1205 -9.07 31.11 -42.70
CA HIS A 1205 -8.95 32.22 -43.63
C HIS A 1205 -10.27 32.60 -44.33
N THR A 1206 -11.04 31.61 -44.79
CA THR A 1206 -12.33 31.80 -45.47
C THR A 1206 -13.42 30.93 -44.84
N GLN A 1207 -14.64 31.45 -44.73
CA GLN A 1207 -15.80 30.70 -44.22
C GLN A 1207 -17.04 31.05 -45.05
N THR A 1208 -17.91 30.06 -45.30
CA THR A 1208 -19.23 30.26 -45.90
C THR A 1208 -20.32 29.83 -44.92
N GLU A 1209 -21.28 30.73 -44.73
CA GLU A 1209 -22.36 30.67 -43.75
C GLU A 1209 -23.70 30.61 -44.50
N LEU A 1210 -24.55 29.63 -44.17
CA LEU A 1210 -25.94 29.55 -44.63
C LEU A 1210 -26.85 29.58 -43.39
N ARG A 1211 -27.79 30.54 -43.34
CA ARG A 1211 -28.74 30.70 -42.23
C ARG A 1211 -30.17 30.75 -42.75
N LEU A 1212 -31.06 29.98 -42.12
CA LEU A 1212 -32.47 29.85 -42.47
C LEU A 1212 -33.32 30.17 -41.24
N GLY A 1213 -34.41 30.92 -41.41
CA GLY A 1213 -35.28 31.27 -40.28
C GLY A 1213 -36.49 32.09 -40.67
N SER A 1214 -37.18 32.62 -39.66
CA SER A 1214 -38.33 33.52 -39.82
C SER A 1214 -38.32 34.61 -38.76
N GLU A 1215 -38.61 35.83 -39.19
CA GLU A 1215 -39.04 36.92 -38.31
C GLU A 1215 -40.59 36.94 -38.24
N PHE A 1216 -41.16 37.31 -37.10
CA PHE A 1216 -42.61 37.41 -36.88
C PHE A 1216 -42.92 38.72 -36.18
N LYS A 1217 -43.64 39.63 -36.83
CA LYS A 1217 -44.15 40.88 -36.25
C LYS A 1217 -45.58 40.64 -35.77
N ILE A 1218 -45.87 40.95 -34.50
CA ILE A 1218 -47.14 40.67 -33.81
C ILE A 1218 -47.72 42.00 -33.34
N GLY A 1219 -48.73 42.50 -34.06
CA GLY A 1219 -49.13 43.90 -33.99
C GLY A 1219 -47.97 44.87 -34.26
N ASP A 1220 -48.09 46.11 -33.80
CA ASP A 1220 -47.08 47.15 -34.05
C ASP A 1220 -45.87 47.06 -33.09
N SER A 1221 -46.07 46.49 -31.89
CA SER A 1221 -45.12 46.62 -30.76
C SER A 1221 -44.20 45.44 -30.50
N VAL A 1222 -44.39 44.26 -31.12
CA VAL A 1222 -43.58 43.05 -30.82
C VAL A 1222 -43.03 42.40 -32.09
N LYS A 1223 -41.75 42.04 -32.06
CA LYS A 1223 -41.09 41.26 -33.12
C LYS A 1223 -40.31 40.09 -32.52
N LEU A 1224 -40.58 38.88 -33.01
CA LEU A 1224 -39.84 37.66 -32.70
C LEU A 1224 -38.96 37.28 -33.89
N GLY A 1225 -37.86 36.59 -33.63
CA GLY A 1225 -37.03 35.96 -34.66
C GLY A 1225 -36.53 34.60 -34.18
N PHE A 1226 -36.57 33.61 -35.06
CA PHE A 1226 -35.94 32.32 -34.87
C PHE A 1226 -35.23 31.90 -36.14
N ASP A 1227 -33.95 31.58 -36.03
CA ASP A 1227 -33.10 31.23 -37.16
C ASP A 1227 -31.98 30.28 -36.75
N GLY A 1228 -31.64 29.35 -37.64
CA GLY A 1228 -30.55 28.40 -37.49
C GLY A 1228 -29.53 28.54 -38.61
N GLY A 1229 -28.26 28.41 -38.27
CA GLY A 1229 -27.15 28.54 -39.22
C GLY A 1229 -26.20 27.34 -39.24
N TYR A 1230 -25.59 27.16 -40.41
CA TYR A 1230 -24.49 26.23 -40.64
C TYR A 1230 -23.35 26.99 -41.31
N THR A 1231 -22.13 26.88 -40.76
CA THR A 1231 -20.94 27.52 -41.35
C THR A 1231 -19.82 26.49 -41.53
N SER A 1232 -19.11 26.56 -42.64
CA SER A 1232 -17.97 25.67 -42.96
C SER A 1232 -16.92 26.38 -43.82
N GLY A 1233 -15.70 25.83 -43.86
CA GLY A 1233 -14.61 26.30 -44.71
C GLY A 1233 -13.34 26.72 -43.95
N GLY A 1234 -12.22 26.81 -44.68
CA GLY A 1234 -10.98 27.44 -44.20
C GLY A 1234 -10.31 26.82 -42.96
N GLY A 1235 -10.69 25.61 -42.53
CA GLY A 1235 -10.22 24.96 -41.29
C GLY A 1235 -11.28 24.85 -40.18
N LEU A 1236 -12.49 25.39 -40.40
CA LEU A 1236 -13.69 25.06 -39.65
C LEU A 1236 -14.32 23.81 -40.29
N LYS A 1237 -14.38 22.70 -39.54
CA LYS A 1237 -14.95 21.43 -40.02
C LYS A 1237 -16.46 21.54 -40.15
N ASP A 1238 -17.12 21.99 -39.09
CA ASP A 1238 -18.47 22.53 -39.12
C ASP A 1238 -18.76 23.44 -37.92
N SER A 1239 -19.72 24.34 -38.11
CA SER A 1239 -20.38 25.15 -37.08
C SER A 1239 -21.88 24.97 -37.22
N LYS A 1240 -22.57 24.88 -36.09
CA LYS A 1240 -24.04 24.89 -36.00
C LYS A 1240 -24.45 25.93 -34.98
N ASP A 1241 -25.30 26.87 -35.38
CA ASP A 1241 -25.79 27.96 -34.54
C ASP A 1241 -27.32 28.02 -34.53
N ILE A 1242 -27.91 28.38 -33.39
CA ILE A 1242 -29.35 28.62 -33.22
C ILE A 1242 -29.55 29.95 -32.51
N ASN A 1243 -30.34 30.83 -33.10
CA ASN A 1243 -30.62 32.18 -32.65
C ASN A 1243 -32.11 32.34 -32.31
N LEU A 1244 -32.38 32.98 -31.18
CA LEU A 1244 -33.68 33.47 -30.76
C LEU A 1244 -33.54 34.97 -30.48
N SER A 1245 -34.42 35.79 -31.05
CA SER A 1245 -34.47 37.22 -30.79
C SER A 1245 -35.88 37.69 -30.46
N PHE A 1246 -35.99 38.60 -29.51
CA PHE A 1246 -37.20 39.31 -29.12
C PHE A 1246 -36.94 40.81 -29.21
N LYS A 1247 -37.87 41.58 -29.76
CA LYS A 1247 -37.85 43.04 -29.72
C LYS A 1247 -39.22 43.60 -29.35
N TYR A 1248 -39.22 44.62 -28.51
CA TYR A 1248 -40.36 45.44 -28.16
C TYR A 1248 -40.13 46.87 -28.65
N HIS A 1249 -41.04 47.38 -29.47
CA HIS A 1249 -40.98 48.73 -30.05
C HIS A 1249 -41.67 49.76 -29.12
N PHE A 1250 -41.18 50.99 -29.10
CA PHE A 1250 -41.62 52.07 -28.20
C PHE A 1250 -42.28 53.24 -28.93
#